data_AF-A0A9P6WNW0-F1
#
_entry.id   AF-A0A9P6WNW0-F1
#
_cell.length_a   1.000
_cell.length_b   1.000
_cell.length_c   1.000
_cell.angle_alpha   90.00
_cell.angle_beta   90.00
_cell.angle_gamma   90.00
#
_symmetry.space_group_name_H-M   'P 1'
#
loop_
_entity.id
_entity.type
_entity.pdbx_description
1 polymer ?
#
loop_
_entity_poly.entity_id
_entity_poly.type
_entity_poly.pdbx_seq_one_letter_code
_entity_poly.pdbx_strand_id
1 'polypeptide(L)'
;MYNPYSQSTGDGASNQSPYYSGGQHAQHLNQQHTQHQQYQSNSGQFQNQGNNANSNPNSNNGGMQFNTFFNDPAAQMGLQFSQNAFNASQQYMQQNIGQLVSNEDIKYYFKVSNTYVLKKLMLILFPYRNKSWIRQSKTDVPTGNAPEIFATPIEDVNAPDLYIPTMALLSYILVWALGEGVKGDFHPEMLGYATTRTIAFYIMDFILLRISFYVLGISSKSSKMWDLVSYTGYKFVPILVLLILETLTDYSLIVRYSGLIILGFSLGFFMMRSLRYVVLPGGGFGGESRMLNFTTEQIRELMDRVTNVRNMSVIAHVDHGKSTLTDSLVQRAGIISAGKAGEARFMDTRKDEQERGITIKSTAISLFSEMADDDVAEIGQKTDGTKFLINLIDSPGHVDFSSEVTAALRVTDGAMVVVDTIEGVCVQTETVLRQALGERIKPVLVINKVDRAMLELQISKEDLYQTFSRTVESVNVVIATYVDKVLGDCQVYPEKGTVAFGSGLHGWAFTVRQFATRYSKKFGVDRQKMMQRLWGDSFFNPKTKKWTNKDKDASGAQLERAFCLFVLDPIFKLINSIMNFKKEEVETLLSKLEINLKSEEKELEGKALMKVVMRKFLPAADAMLEMIVIHLPSPVTAQHYRADQLYEGPSDDEHCLAIKNCDPKAELMLYVSKMVPTSDKGRFYAFGRVFAGTVKSGQKVRIQGPNYVVGKKEDLFIKAIQRTVLMMGRGVEQIDDCPAGNIIGLVGIDQFLLKSGTLTTSETAHNMKVMKFSVSPVVQVAVEVKNGNDLPKLVEGLKRLSKSDPCVLCYMSPSGEHIVAATGELHLEICLSDLQNDHAGVPLKISPPVVSYRETVEGESRIPALSKSPNKHNRIYLKATPMEEECNLAIENGIIDPRADLKVRARLMADEYGWDVTEARKIWCFGPDGTGANVVVDETKAVQYLNEIKDHVNSGFQWASKEGPLLGESLRGVRFNILDVTLHADAIHRGAGQIMPTMRRVTFASMLLAEPRIQEPIFLIEIQCPESAIGGIYSVLNRKRGQVVSEEQRPGTPLFTVKAYLPVNESFGFTGELRQATAGQAFPQMIFDHWESMGGDPTDPTSKPGVIVTESRKKRGLKEQVPGYEEYYDKL
;
A
#
# COMPACT_ATOMS: atom_id res chain seq x y z
N MET A 1 -59.25 21.50 -37.86
CA MET A 1 -59.81 22.72 -37.24
C MET A 1 -58.93 23.05 -36.03
N TYR A 2 -58.16 24.11 -35.94
CA TYR A 2 -57.88 25.25 -36.81
C TYR A 2 -56.36 25.54 -36.73
N ASN A 3 -55.82 25.94 -37.87
CA ASN A 3 -54.44 26.27 -38.24
C ASN A 3 -54.18 27.79 -37.83
N PRO A 4 -53.26 28.58 -38.40
CA PRO A 4 -51.78 28.73 -38.26
C PRO A 4 -51.21 30.19 -38.43
N TYR A 5 -49.86 30.29 -38.54
CA TYR A 5 -49.02 31.25 -39.33
C TYR A 5 -48.83 32.73 -38.93
N SER A 6 -47.55 33.17 -38.86
CA SER A 6 -46.84 34.13 -39.77
C SER A 6 -45.72 34.91 -39.02
N GLN A 7 -44.42 34.71 -39.28
CA GLN A 7 -43.55 35.38 -40.28
C GLN A 7 -43.43 36.93 -40.23
N SER A 8 -42.22 37.44 -39.96
CA SER A 8 -41.51 38.59 -40.60
C SER A 8 -40.18 38.88 -39.84
N THR A 9 -38.94 38.72 -40.33
CA THR A 9 -38.12 39.41 -41.37
C THR A 9 -37.83 40.91 -41.18
N GLY A 10 -36.53 41.26 -41.21
CA GLY A 10 -35.96 42.62 -41.42
C GLY A 10 -34.82 42.95 -40.45
N ASP A 11 -33.55 42.60 -40.72
CA ASP A 11 -32.53 43.26 -41.56
C ASP A 11 -31.89 44.55 -41.00
N GLY A 12 -30.54 44.60 -41.05
CA GLY A 12 -29.73 45.77 -40.74
C GLY A 12 -28.21 45.50 -40.80
N ALA A 13 -27.67 45.48 -42.02
CA ALA A 13 -26.30 45.13 -42.39
C ALA A 13 -25.25 46.26 -42.24
N SER A 14 -23.96 45.89 -42.13
CA SER A 14 -22.81 46.42 -42.91
C SER A 14 -21.48 46.06 -42.23
N ASN A 15 -20.32 46.02 -42.88
CA ASN A 15 -19.90 45.46 -44.16
C ASN A 15 -18.35 45.35 -44.06
N GLN A 16 -17.77 44.31 -44.65
CA GLN A 16 -16.41 44.22 -45.22
C GLN A 16 -15.13 44.18 -44.33
N SER A 17 -14.46 43.04 -44.52
CA SER A 17 -13.07 42.58 -44.32
C SER A 17 -11.95 43.52 -44.83
N PRO A 18 -10.63 43.17 -44.84
CA PRO A 18 -9.96 41.93 -44.36
C PRO A 18 -8.63 42.16 -43.57
N TYR A 19 -8.16 41.16 -42.82
CA TYR A 19 -6.79 40.57 -42.86
C TYR A 19 -6.47 39.64 -41.67
N TYR A 20 -5.83 38.52 -42.03
CA TYR A 20 -5.04 37.52 -41.27
C TYR A 20 -5.70 36.54 -40.28
N SER A 21 -5.82 35.30 -40.77
CA SER A 21 -5.99 34.04 -40.04
C SER A 21 -4.65 33.37 -39.70
N GLY A 22 -4.61 32.60 -38.62
CA GLY A 22 -3.65 31.51 -38.43
C GLY A 22 -4.23 30.45 -37.49
N GLY A 23 -4.28 29.18 -37.93
CA GLY A 23 -4.74 28.09 -37.05
C GLY A 23 -5.23 26.80 -37.73
N GLN A 24 -4.35 26.14 -38.49
CA GLN A 24 -4.18 24.68 -38.59
C GLN A 24 -5.36 23.74 -38.93
N HIS A 25 -5.36 23.26 -40.18
CA HIS A 25 -5.38 21.82 -40.51
C HIS A 25 -4.73 21.62 -41.89
N ALA A 26 -3.75 20.72 -42.00
CA ALA A 26 -3.28 20.21 -43.29
C ALA A 26 -2.74 18.77 -43.12
N GLN A 27 -3.14 17.92 -44.07
CA GLN A 27 -2.78 16.52 -44.25
C GLN A 27 -1.80 16.39 -45.43
N HIS A 28 -0.82 15.49 -45.30
CA HIS A 28 0.04 14.83 -46.33
C HIS A 28 0.97 15.74 -47.18
N LEU A 29 2.30 15.53 -47.27
CA LEU A 29 3.07 14.32 -47.64
C LEU A 29 4.57 14.49 -47.30
N ASN A 30 5.28 13.35 -47.15
CA ASN A 30 6.76 13.15 -47.13
C ASN A 30 7.53 13.75 -45.93
N GLN A 31 8.32 13.01 -45.14
CA GLN A 31 9.32 12.00 -45.49
C GLN A 31 9.65 11.06 -44.30
N GLN A 32 10.18 9.90 -44.65
CA GLN A 32 10.46 8.69 -43.85
C GLN A 32 11.59 8.87 -42.81
N HIS A 33 11.51 8.13 -41.68
CA HIS A 33 12.63 7.31 -41.22
C HIS A 33 12.18 6.22 -40.22
N THR A 34 12.46 4.98 -40.61
CA THR A 34 12.45 3.78 -39.76
C THR A 34 13.84 3.14 -39.87
N GLN A 35 14.39 2.75 -38.72
CA GLN A 35 15.23 1.57 -38.44
C GLN A 35 16.61 1.29 -39.10
N HIS A 36 17.51 0.90 -38.19
CA HIS A 36 18.51 -0.19 -38.23
C HIS A 36 19.92 -0.04 -38.85
N GLN A 37 20.89 -0.12 -37.94
CA GLN A 37 22.07 -1.00 -37.87
C GLN A 37 23.15 -1.05 -38.98
N GLN A 38 24.39 -0.77 -38.50
CA GLN A 38 25.70 -1.37 -38.82
C GLN A 38 26.23 -1.37 -40.28
N TYR A 39 27.35 -0.67 -40.53
CA TYR A 39 28.70 -1.25 -40.74
C TYR A 39 29.73 -0.19 -41.21
N GLN A 40 30.91 -0.23 -40.56
CA GLN A 40 32.30 -0.05 -41.08
C GLN A 40 32.88 1.24 -41.71
N SER A 41 34.17 1.43 -41.34
CA SER A 41 35.32 2.08 -42.04
C SER A 41 35.35 3.62 -42.15
N ASN A 42 36.29 4.37 -41.54
CA ASN A 42 37.77 4.44 -41.65
C ASN A 42 38.26 5.42 -42.75
N SER A 43 39.32 6.19 -42.42
CA SER A 43 40.06 7.20 -43.21
C SER A 43 39.34 8.54 -43.49
N GLY A 44 39.93 9.74 -43.47
CA GLY A 44 41.31 10.21 -43.37
C GLY A 44 41.44 11.55 -44.14
N GLN A 45 41.98 12.59 -43.48
CA GLN A 45 42.65 13.81 -43.99
C GLN A 45 42.09 14.62 -45.21
N PHE A 46 41.93 15.95 -45.08
CA PHE A 46 42.81 17.00 -45.67
C PHE A 46 42.30 18.45 -45.44
N GLN A 47 43.25 19.39 -45.63
CA GLN A 47 43.38 20.82 -45.26
C GLN A 47 42.43 21.86 -45.92
N ASN A 48 42.25 23.03 -45.28
CA ASN A 48 42.64 24.38 -45.79
C ASN A 48 42.23 25.50 -44.80
N GLN A 49 43.15 26.36 -44.33
CA GLN A 49 43.62 27.64 -44.89
C GLN A 49 42.64 28.83 -44.72
N GLY A 50 43.08 29.87 -44.02
CA GLY A 50 42.42 31.18 -43.96
C GLY A 50 43.43 32.26 -43.57
N ASN A 51 43.67 33.21 -44.48
CA ASN A 51 44.80 34.12 -44.56
C ASN A 51 44.46 35.55 -44.08
N ASN A 52 45.52 36.32 -43.84
CA ASN A 52 45.66 37.58 -43.10
C ASN A 52 44.92 38.85 -43.55
N ALA A 53 44.87 39.78 -42.60
CA ALA A 53 44.43 41.17 -42.67
C ALA A 53 45.40 42.13 -43.39
N ASN A 54 44.86 43.29 -43.77
CA ASN A 54 45.47 44.40 -44.52
C ASN A 54 46.19 45.44 -43.61
N SER A 55 47.03 46.26 -44.23
CA SER A 55 48.30 46.84 -43.75
C SER A 55 48.33 48.33 -43.28
N ASN A 56 49.19 48.62 -42.27
CA ASN A 56 50.13 49.77 -42.07
C ASN A 56 49.67 51.26 -42.03
N PRO A 57 50.48 52.26 -41.54
CA PRO A 57 51.22 52.39 -40.26
C PRO A 57 51.14 53.81 -39.60
N ASN A 58 51.79 53.96 -38.43
CA ASN A 58 52.54 55.16 -37.94
C ASN A 58 51.89 56.09 -36.87
N SER A 59 52.36 56.03 -35.62
CA SER A 59 52.91 57.18 -34.86
C SER A 59 53.47 56.79 -33.48
N ASN A 60 54.64 57.35 -33.17
CA ASN A 60 55.49 57.19 -31.99
C ASN A 60 54.85 57.58 -30.65
N ASN A 61 55.15 56.84 -29.57
CA ASN A 61 55.77 57.43 -28.37
C ASN A 61 56.48 56.39 -27.49
N GLY A 62 57.58 56.80 -26.86
CA GLY A 62 58.67 55.92 -26.40
C GLY A 62 58.56 55.22 -25.04
N GLY A 63 59.47 54.26 -24.84
CA GLY A 63 59.76 53.54 -23.59
C GLY A 63 60.79 52.43 -23.84
N MET A 64 61.91 52.44 -23.12
CA MET A 64 63.13 51.65 -23.40
C MET A 64 62.97 50.13 -23.37
N GLN A 65 63.61 49.50 -24.37
CA GLN A 65 64.15 48.14 -24.51
C GLN A 65 63.93 47.12 -23.37
N PHE A 66 62.84 46.36 -23.46
CA PHE A 66 62.66 45.02 -22.87
C PHE A 66 62.46 43.94 -23.96
N ASN A 67 62.89 44.23 -25.20
CA ASN A 67 62.53 43.47 -26.40
C ASN A 67 63.67 42.60 -26.98
N THR A 68 64.73 42.40 -26.21
CA THR A 68 65.87 41.55 -26.59
C THR A 68 65.80 40.13 -25.99
N PHE A 69 64.83 39.82 -25.14
CA PHE A 69 64.69 38.49 -24.52
C PHE A 69 63.87 37.49 -25.39
N PHE A 70 63.01 37.98 -26.29
CA PHE A 70 62.16 37.14 -27.14
C PHE A 70 62.76 36.81 -28.51
N ASN A 71 63.89 37.43 -28.87
CA ASN A 71 64.64 37.15 -30.10
C ASN A 71 65.91 36.31 -29.86
N ASP A 72 66.07 35.76 -28.65
CA ASP A 72 67.18 34.86 -28.34
C ASP A 72 66.92 33.48 -28.98
N PRO A 73 67.82 32.96 -29.84
CA PRO A 73 67.72 31.61 -30.39
C PRO A 73 67.54 30.53 -29.32
N ALA A 74 68.05 30.74 -28.10
CA ALA A 74 67.86 29.83 -26.98
C ALA A 74 66.42 29.81 -26.44
N ALA A 75 65.74 30.97 -26.42
CA ALA A 75 64.35 31.08 -25.97
C ALA A 75 63.36 30.48 -26.99
N GLN A 76 63.63 30.65 -28.30
CA GLN A 76 62.85 30.00 -29.36
C GLN A 76 63.09 28.48 -29.41
N MET A 77 64.34 28.01 -29.24
CA MET A 77 64.61 26.58 -29.07
C MET A 77 63.95 26.02 -27.80
N GLY A 78 63.94 26.77 -26.70
CA GLY A 78 63.24 26.39 -25.47
C GLY A 78 61.73 26.26 -25.66
N LEU A 79 61.11 27.15 -26.44
CA LEU A 79 59.69 27.08 -26.81
C LEU A 79 59.37 25.92 -27.76
N GLN A 80 60.22 25.66 -28.76
CA GLN A 80 60.07 24.51 -29.66
C GLN A 80 60.31 23.17 -28.94
N PHE A 81 61.31 23.10 -28.06
CA PHE A 81 61.58 21.92 -27.26
C PHE A 81 60.44 21.67 -26.26
N SER A 82 59.90 22.72 -25.64
CA SER A 82 58.72 22.66 -24.78
C SER A 82 57.48 22.18 -25.54
N GLN A 83 57.22 22.71 -26.75
CA GLN A 83 56.10 22.27 -27.59
C GLN A 83 56.26 20.82 -28.08
N ASN A 84 57.47 20.41 -28.46
CA ASN A 84 57.74 19.03 -28.88
C ASN A 84 57.69 18.06 -27.70
N ALA A 85 58.21 18.43 -26.53
CA ALA A 85 58.09 17.65 -25.30
C ALA A 85 56.63 17.56 -24.83
N PHE A 86 55.85 18.64 -24.96
CA PHE A 86 54.43 18.64 -24.64
C PHE A 86 53.64 17.72 -25.57
N ASN A 87 53.85 17.80 -26.88
CA ASN A 87 53.19 16.92 -27.86
C ASN A 87 53.59 15.44 -27.70
N ALA A 88 54.88 15.17 -27.45
CA ALA A 88 55.37 13.83 -27.16
C ALA A 88 54.80 13.29 -25.84
N SER A 89 54.69 14.13 -24.80
CA SER A 89 54.08 13.76 -23.52
C SER A 89 52.57 13.51 -23.65
N GLN A 90 51.88 14.26 -24.51
CA GLN A 90 50.44 14.08 -24.77
C GLN A 90 50.17 12.76 -25.50
N GLN A 91 51.00 12.44 -26.50
CA GLN A 91 50.92 11.16 -27.22
C GLN A 91 51.28 9.97 -26.31
N TYR A 92 52.30 10.12 -25.45
CA TYR A 92 52.68 9.09 -24.49
C TYR A 92 51.62 8.89 -23.39
N MET A 93 51.00 9.98 -22.91
CA MET A 93 49.84 9.92 -22.00
C MET A 93 48.65 9.21 -22.64
N GLN A 94 48.31 9.55 -23.89
CA GLN A 94 47.18 8.92 -24.58
C GLN A 94 47.41 7.43 -24.85
N GLN A 95 48.64 7.02 -25.17
CA GLN A 95 48.95 5.62 -25.43
C GLN A 95 49.06 4.76 -24.16
N ASN A 96 49.64 5.27 -23.07
CA ASN A 96 49.95 4.46 -21.88
C ASN A 96 49.02 4.71 -20.67
N ILE A 97 48.51 5.93 -20.48
CA ILE A 97 47.60 6.26 -19.35
C ILE A 97 46.14 6.04 -19.73
N GLY A 98 45.78 6.24 -21.01
CA GLY A 98 44.43 5.98 -21.52
C GLY A 98 43.98 4.51 -21.45
N GLN A 99 44.90 3.56 -21.28
CA GLN A 99 44.60 2.14 -21.03
C GLN A 99 44.40 1.80 -19.55
N LEU A 100 44.89 2.63 -18.62
CA LEU A 100 44.85 2.39 -17.18
C LEU A 100 43.76 3.23 -16.47
N VAL A 101 43.28 4.31 -17.09
CA VAL A 101 42.32 5.25 -16.48
C VAL A 101 41.30 5.75 -17.50
N SER A 102 40.02 5.77 -17.14
CA SER A 102 38.98 6.36 -17.97
C SER A 102 39.13 7.90 -18.01
N ASN A 103 39.11 8.49 -19.21
CA ASN A 103 39.17 9.96 -19.37
C ASN A 103 37.94 10.68 -18.76
N GLU A 104 36.85 9.97 -18.49
CA GLU A 104 35.63 10.53 -17.92
C GLU A 104 35.72 10.74 -16.40
N ASP A 105 36.39 9.83 -15.68
CA ASP A 105 36.57 9.93 -14.23
C ASP A 105 37.46 11.12 -13.85
N ILE A 106 38.52 11.40 -14.62
CA ILE A 106 39.40 12.55 -14.36
C ILE A 106 38.66 13.87 -14.63
N LYS A 107 37.84 13.93 -15.69
CA LYS A 107 37.07 15.15 -16.03
C LYS A 107 36.16 15.60 -14.88
N TYR A 108 35.66 14.69 -14.05
CA TYR A 108 34.87 15.03 -12.86
C TYR A 108 35.62 15.97 -11.89
N TYR A 109 36.90 15.70 -11.63
CA TYR A 109 37.71 16.42 -10.64
C TYR A 109 38.23 17.78 -11.11
N PHE A 110 38.14 18.07 -12.40
CA PHE A 110 38.55 19.35 -13.00
C PHE A 110 37.37 20.25 -13.40
N LYS A 111 36.12 19.84 -13.13
CA LYS A 111 34.91 20.67 -13.33
C LYS A 111 34.78 21.72 -12.22
N VAL A 112 35.54 22.80 -12.35
CA VAL A 112 35.69 23.85 -11.33
C VAL A 112 35.37 25.23 -11.93
N SER A 113 34.74 26.12 -11.15
CA SER A 113 34.49 27.53 -11.51
C SER A 113 35.34 28.49 -10.68
N ASN A 114 35.53 29.73 -11.14
CA ASN A 114 36.27 30.77 -10.39
C ASN A 114 35.65 31.03 -9.00
N THR A 115 34.32 31.01 -8.90
CA THR A 115 33.60 31.16 -7.64
C THR A 115 33.85 29.98 -6.69
N TYR A 116 33.92 28.75 -7.22
CA TYR A 116 34.29 27.59 -6.42
C TYR A 116 35.71 27.73 -5.87
N VAL A 117 36.68 28.08 -6.72
CA VAL A 117 38.10 28.17 -6.30
C VAL A 117 38.24 29.13 -5.13
N LEU A 118 37.63 30.31 -5.20
CA LEU A 118 37.67 31.28 -4.10
C LEU A 118 37.03 30.75 -2.81
N LYS A 119 35.87 30.10 -2.90
CA LYS A 119 35.19 29.50 -1.75
C LYS A 119 36.01 28.35 -1.14
N LYS A 120 36.63 27.52 -1.98
CA LYS A 120 37.43 26.37 -1.57
C LYS A 120 38.77 26.82 -0.95
N LEU A 121 39.42 27.85 -1.49
CA LEU A 121 40.61 28.45 -0.87
C LEU A 121 40.29 29.06 0.50
N MET A 122 39.16 29.76 0.63
CA MET A 122 38.68 30.26 1.91
C MET A 122 38.36 29.13 2.89
N LEU A 123 37.81 28.01 2.41
CA LEU A 123 37.58 26.81 3.22
C LEU A 123 38.90 26.19 3.71
N ILE A 124 39.94 26.14 2.87
CA ILE A 124 41.24 25.54 3.23
C ILE A 124 41.99 26.45 4.21
N LEU A 125 41.97 27.77 4.02
CA LEU A 125 42.68 28.73 4.88
C LEU A 125 41.91 29.02 6.18
N PHE A 126 40.59 29.02 6.15
CA PHE A 126 39.71 29.35 7.29
C PHE A 126 38.57 28.32 7.46
N PRO A 127 38.88 27.05 7.73
CA PRO A 127 37.90 25.95 7.74
C PRO A 127 36.87 26.09 8.86
N TYR A 128 37.20 26.78 9.95
CA TYR A 128 36.31 27.03 11.08
C TYR A 128 35.07 27.87 10.74
N ARG A 129 35.05 28.55 9.58
CA ARG A 129 33.86 29.28 9.10
C ARG A 129 32.83 28.38 8.41
N ASN A 130 33.18 27.14 8.08
CA ASN A 130 32.29 26.24 7.34
C ASN A 130 31.34 25.48 8.27
N LYS A 131 30.04 25.69 8.07
CA LYS A 131 28.98 25.09 8.89
C LYS A 131 28.60 23.66 8.47
N SER A 132 28.76 23.31 7.18
CA SER A 132 28.37 21.99 6.66
C SER A 132 29.53 21.32 5.92
N TRP A 133 29.85 20.08 6.31
CA TRP A 133 30.95 19.27 5.75
C TRP A 133 30.43 18.05 4.99
N ILE A 134 29.11 17.94 4.82
CA ILE A 134 28.43 16.82 4.18
C ILE A 134 28.45 17.03 2.66
N ARG A 135 28.66 15.93 1.90
CA ARG A 135 28.60 15.90 0.44
C ARG A 135 27.17 15.94 -0.08
N GLN A 136 26.94 16.72 -1.14
CA GLN A 136 25.64 16.75 -1.81
C GLN A 136 25.54 15.61 -2.85
N SER A 137 24.39 14.94 -2.92
CA SER A 137 24.07 13.92 -3.93
C SER A 137 23.26 14.53 -5.08
N LYS A 138 23.46 14.06 -6.32
CA LYS A 138 22.86 14.63 -7.52
C LYS A 138 21.44 14.11 -7.83
N THR A 139 20.91 13.19 -7.03
CA THR A 139 19.57 12.58 -7.21
C THR A 139 18.78 12.51 -5.91
N ASP A 140 17.71 13.30 -5.81
CA ASP A 140 16.69 13.24 -4.75
C ASP A 140 15.68 12.08 -4.94
N VAL A 141 16.11 10.95 -5.52
CA VAL A 141 15.27 9.75 -5.72
C VAL A 141 15.94 8.55 -5.05
N PRO A 142 15.30 7.89 -4.07
CA PRO A 142 15.86 6.72 -3.42
C PRO A 142 15.60 5.48 -4.29
N THR A 143 16.42 5.27 -5.32
CA THR A 143 16.49 3.97 -6.01
C THR A 143 17.67 3.18 -5.47
N GLY A 144 17.35 2.11 -4.74
CA GLY A 144 18.34 1.14 -4.27
C GLY A 144 19.12 0.54 -5.42
N ASN A 145 20.43 0.38 -5.19
CA ASN A 145 21.43 -0.28 -6.03
C ASN A 145 22.01 0.47 -7.25
N ALA A 146 21.83 1.80 -7.35
CA ALA A 146 22.70 2.63 -8.21
C ALA A 146 23.87 3.20 -7.38
N PRO A 147 25.11 3.25 -7.89
CA PRO A 147 26.22 3.89 -7.18
C PRO A 147 25.88 5.37 -6.92
N GLU A 148 26.00 5.84 -5.67
CA GLU A 148 25.73 7.23 -5.29
C GLU A 148 26.47 8.21 -6.21
N ILE A 149 25.73 8.96 -7.02
CA ILE A 149 26.30 9.98 -7.91
C ILE A 149 26.41 11.28 -7.12
N PHE A 150 27.57 11.52 -6.52
CA PHE A 150 27.86 12.77 -5.82
C PHE A 150 27.87 13.98 -6.77
N ALA A 151 27.42 15.14 -6.27
CA ALA A 151 27.49 16.41 -6.96
C ALA A 151 28.93 16.74 -7.39
N THR A 152 29.07 17.49 -8.48
CA THR A 152 30.39 17.88 -9.01
C THR A 152 31.00 19.03 -8.20
N PRO A 153 32.34 19.27 -8.27
CA PRO A 153 32.96 20.38 -7.55
C PRO A 153 32.31 21.75 -7.82
N ILE A 154 31.80 21.99 -9.03
CA ILE A 154 31.07 23.24 -9.31
C ILE A 154 29.80 23.46 -8.46
N GLU A 155 29.17 22.37 -8.02
CA GLU A 155 27.90 22.37 -7.27
C GLU A 155 28.15 22.26 -5.75
N ASP A 156 29.15 21.49 -5.32
CA ASP A 156 29.45 21.22 -3.92
C ASP A 156 30.87 21.64 -3.53
N VAL A 157 30.98 22.63 -2.63
CA VAL A 157 32.26 23.14 -2.12
C VAL A 157 33.03 22.08 -1.32
N ASN A 158 32.36 21.07 -0.74
CA ASN A 158 33.01 19.99 0.00
C ASN A 158 33.57 18.88 -0.90
N ALA A 159 33.23 18.87 -2.18
CA ALA A 159 33.72 17.87 -3.14
C ALA A 159 35.26 17.93 -3.32
N PRO A 160 35.93 16.77 -3.49
CA PRO A 160 37.35 16.75 -3.86
C PRO A 160 37.57 17.27 -5.29
N ASP A 161 38.62 18.07 -5.49
CA ASP A 161 39.06 18.57 -6.79
C ASP A 161 40.57 18.39 -6.98
N LEU A 162 41.00 18.15 -8.22
CA LEU A 162 42.42 18.04 -8.57
C LEU A 162 43.01 19.37 -9.07
N TYR A 163 42.17 20.37 -9.36
CA TYR A 163 42.60 21.64 -9.94
C TYR A 163 43.41 22.50 -8.94
N ILE A 164 42.89 22.72 -7.73
CA ILE A 164 43.58 23.56 -6.74
C ILE A 164 44.90 22.92 -6.27
N PRO A 165 44.94 21.61 -5.95
CA PRO A 165 46.20 20.94 -5.59
C PRO A 165 47.28 21.02 -6.68
N THR A 166 46.92 20.80 -7.94
CA THR A 166 47.89 20.81 -9.05
C THR A 166 48.42 22.21 -9.32
N MET A 167 47.55 23.22 -9.33
CA MET A 167 47.97 24.61 -9.48
C MET A 167 48.81 25.08 -8.29
N ALA A 168 48.44 24.73 -7.05
CA ALA A 168 49.21 25.10 -5.86
C ALA A 168 50.61 24.47 -5.84
N LEU A 169 50.75 23.22 -6.28
CA LEU A 169 52.05 22.56 -6.43
C LEU A 169 52.94 23.26 -7.47
N LEU A 170 52.39 23.58 -8.65
CA LEU A 170 53.13 24.29 -9.69
C LEU A 170 53.56 25.68 -9.22
N SER A 171 52.66 26.43 -8.61
CA SER A 171 52.96 27.74 -8.05
C SER A 171 53.98 27.66 -6.91
N TYR A 172 53.96 26.61 -6.09
CA TYR A 172 54.96 26.40 -5.04
C TYR A 172 56.36 26.21 -5.64
N ILE A 173 56.50 25.38 -6.66
CA ILE A 173 57.79 25.13 -7.34
C ILE A 173 58.32 26.42 -7.96
N LEU A 174 57.45 27.19 -8.62
CA LEU A 174 57.82 28.45 -9.27
C LEU A 174 58.20 29.54 -8.26
N VAL A 175 57.43 29.71 -7.18
CA VAL A 175 57.74 30.70 -6.12
C VAL A 175 59.00 30.32 -5.37
N TRP A 176 59.22 29.02 -5.12
CA TRP A 176 60.46 28.53 -4.51
C TRP A 176 61.67 28.82 -5.41
N ALA A 177 61.57 28.54 -6.70
CA ALA A 177 62.61 28.84 -7.68
C ALA A 177 62.89 30.34 -7.81
N LEU A 178 61.84 31.17 -7.76
CA LEU A 178 61.96 32.63 -7.76
C LEU A 178 62.64 33.13 -6.49
N GLY A 179 62.31 32.55 -5.32
CA GLY A 179 62.96 32.85 -4.04
C GLY A 179 64.46 32.54 -4.04
N GLU A 180 64.88 31.45 -4.66
CA GLU A 180 66.30 31.12 -4.84
C GLU A 180 66.98 32.00 -5.91
N GLY A 181 66.23 32.43 -6.92
CA GLY A 181 66.68 33.45 -7.90
C GLY A 181 66.96 34.80 -7.26
N VAL A 182 66.13 35.24 -6.32
CA VAL A 182 66.34 36.49 -5.56
C VAL A 182 67.58 36.40 -4.66
N LYS A 183 67.99 35.20 -4.23
CA LYS A 183 69.22 34.96 -3.45
C LYS A 183 70.49 34.84 -4.29
N GLY A 184 70.37 34.80 -5.63
CA GLY A 184 71.49 34.70 -6.55
C GLY A 184 71.99 33.27 -6.84
N ASP A 185 71.35 32.23 -6.29
CA ASP A 185 71.77 30.82 -6.38
C ASP A 185 70.98 29.99 -7.41
N PHE A 186 70.26 30.64 -8.34
CA PHE A 186 69.40 29.92 -9.28
C PHE A 186 70.17 29.22 -10.41
N HIS A 187 70.01 27.90 -10.49
CA HIS A 187 70.51 27.05 -11.57
C HIS A 187 69.33 26.25 -12.16
N PRO A 188 69.22 26.06 -13.49
CA PRO A 188 68.06 25.37 -14.10
C PRO A 188 67.82 23.96 -13.55
N GLU A 189 68.86 23.27 -13.11
CA GLU A 189 68.79 21.94 -12.50
C GLU A 189 68.07 21.92 -11.15
N MET A 190 68.02 23.06 -10.44
CA MET A 190 67.34 23.20 -9.15
C MET A 190 65.82 23.07 -9.29
N LEU A 191 65.24 23.47 -10.42
CA LEU A 191 63.82 23.23 -10.71
C LEU A 191 63.53 21.73 -10.83
N GLY A 192 64.39 20.99 -11.53
CA GLY A 192 64.29 19.53 -11.66
C GLY A 192 64.44 18.83 -10.30
N TYR A 193 65.43 19.26 -9.50
CA TYR A 193 65.66 18.73 -8.16
C TYR A 193 64.48 19.01 -7.20
N ALA A 194 63.98 20.25 -7.15
CA ALA A 194 62.85 20.62 -6.31
C ALA A 194 61.55 19.93 -6.71
N THR A 195 61.31 19.80 -8.02
CA THR A 195 60.16 19.07 -8.57
C THR A 195 60.23 17.59 -8.18
N THR A 196 61.39 16.96 -8.40
CA THR A 196 61.61 15.54 -8.08
C THR A 196 61.46 15.27 -6.58
N ARG A 197 62.07 16.11 -5.73
CA ARG A 197 61.96 16.02 -4.27
C ARG A 197 60.51 16.18 -3.81
N THR A 198 59.79 17.17 -4.33
CA THR A 198 58.40 17.45 -3.91
C THR A 198 57.45 16.33 -4.32
N ILE A 199 57.61 15.79 -5.53
CA ILE A 199 56.83 14.64 -6.01
C ILE A 199 57.15 13.39 -5.18
N ALA A 200 58.41 13.15 -4.81
CA ALA A 200 58.79 12.01 -3.97
C ALA A 200 58.11 12.05 -2.59
N PHE A 201 58.12 13.22 -1.92
CA PHE A 201 57.39 13.39 -0.65
C PHE A 201 55.88 13.26 -0.82
N TYR A 202 55.33 13.74 -1.93
CA TYR A 202 53.91 13.60 -2.23
C TYR A 202 53.47 12.13 -2.40
N ILE A 203 54.27 11.34 -3.11
CA ILE A 203 54.04 9.89 -3.28
C ILE A 203 54.17 9.16 -1.95
N MET A 204 55.19 9.50 -1.15
CA MET A 204 55.41 8.90 0.17
C MET A 204 54.21 9.14 1.10
N ASP A 205 53.69 10.37 1.15
CA ASP A 205 52.51 10.71 1.97
C ASP A 205 51.25 9.95 1.51
N PHE A 206 51.05 9.82 0.20
CA PHE A 206 49.96 9.02 -0.35
C PHE A 206 50.05 7.55 0.07
N ILE A 207 51.26 6.96 0.01
CA ILE A 207 51.51 5.59 0.45
C ILE A 207 51.22 5.43 1.95
N LEU A 208 51.71 6.35 2.79
CA LEU A 208 51.48 6.34 4.23
C LEU A 208 49.98 6.44 4.58
N LEU A 209 49.25 7.32 3.90
CA LEU A 209 47.81 7.49 4.08
C LEU A 209 47.05 6.22 3.65
N ARG A 210 47.48 5.57 2.56
CA ARG A 210 46.87 4.32 2.07
C ARG A 210 47.14 3.13 2.99
N ILE A 211 48.36 3.01 3.53
CA ILE A 211 48.70 2.02 4.55
C ILE A 211 47.87 2.27 5.82
N SER A 212 47.68 3.53 6.22
CA SER A 212 46.86 3.89 7.39
C SER A 212 45.40 3.44 7.23
N PHE A 213 44.80 3.64 6.04
CA PHE A 213 43.44 3.15 5.77
C PHE A 213 43.35 1.62 5.71
N TYR A 214 44.39 0.95 5.20
CA TYR A 214 44.47 -0.50 5.18
C TYR A 214 44.54 -1.07 6.61
N VAL A 215 45.35 -0.48 7.50
CA VAL A 215 45.48 -0.86 8.91
C VAL A 215 44.15 -0.66 9.67
N LEU A 216 43.36 0.35 9.32
CA LEU A 216 42.07 0.63 9.92
C LEU A 216 40.91 -0.22 9.36
N GLY A 217 41.17 -1.17 8.46
CA GLY A 217 40.16 -2.10 7.94
C GLY A 217 39.08 -1.46 7.06
N ILE A 218 39.29 -0.23 6.58
CA ILE A 218 38.33 0.50 5.76
C ILE A 218 38.42 -0.01 4.31
N SER A 219 37.41 -0.77 3.88
CA SER A 219 37.39 -1.40 2.55
C SER A 219 37.32 -0.37 1.42
N SER A 220 38.16 -0.57 0.41
CA SER A 220 38.44 0.29 -0.77
C SER A 220 37.24 0.61 -1.69
N LYS A 221 36.01 0.20 -1.37
CA LYS A 221 34.82 0.55 -2.18
C LYS A 221 34.37 2.00 -1.99
N SER A 222 34.73 2.66 -0.88
CA SER A 222 34.25 4.01 -0.55
C SER A 222 35.20 5.15 -0.91
N SER A 223 36.51 4.90 -1.05
CA SER A 223 37.49 5.94 -1.35
C SER A 223 37.97 5.79 -2.78
N LYS A 224 37.50 6.64 -3.71
CA LYS A 224 38.06 6.68 -5.06
C LYS A 224 39.53 7.12 -4.93
N MET A 225 40.44 6.43 -5.62
CA MET A 225 41.88 6.72 -5.58
C MET A 225 42.21 8.21 -5.76
N TRP A 226 41.44 8.89 -6.61
CA TRP A 226 41.58 10.30 -6.93
C TRP A 226 41.14 11.25 -5.80
N ASP A 227 40.23 10.83 -4.92
CA ASP A 227 39.84 11.61 -3.73
C ASP A 227 41.03 11.71 -2.78
N LEU A 228 41.70 10.58 -2.53
CA LEU A 228 42.89 10.50 -1.65
C LEU A 228 44.02 11.38 -2.19
N VAL A 229 44.27 11.32 -3.51
CA VAL A 229 45.25 12.19 -4.18
C VAL A 229 44.88 13.66 -3.97
N SER A 230 43.63 14.07 -4.24
CA SER A 230 43.21 15.46 -4.05
C SER A 230 43.44 15.98 -2.62
N TYR A 231 43.09 15.17 -1.60
CA TYR A 231 43.24 15.57 -0.20
C TYR A 231 44.69 15.72 0.23
N THR A 232 45.57 14.82 -0.22
CA THR A 232 47.01 14.95 0.06
C THR A 232 47.63 16.21 -0.54
N GLY A 233 47.04 16.75 -1.61
CA GLY A 233 47.60 17.89 -2.33
C GLY A 233 47.14 19.26 -1.85
N TYR A 234 46.05 19.37 -1.08
CA TYR A 234 45.60 20.67 -0.54
C TYR A 234 46.61 21.31 0.43
N LYS A 235 47.55 20.55 0.99
CA LYS A 235 48.63 21.07 1.85
C LYS A 235 49.51 22.11 1.17
N PHE A 236 49.61 22.10 -0.16
CA PHE A 236 50.44 23.06 -0.90
C PHE A 236 49.90 24.49 -0.85
N VAL A 237 48.59 24.68 -0.59
CA VAL A 237 47.97 26.01 -0.44
C VAL A 237 48.53 26.76 0.78
N PRO A 238 48.44 26.25 2.03
CA PRO A 238 49.03 26.92 3.18
C PRO A 238 50.56 27.00 3.11
N ILE A 239 51.24 26.01 2.53
CA ILE A 239 52.70 26.05 2.32
C ILE A 239 53.09 27.21 1.39
N LEU A 240 52.33 27.42 0.32
CA LEU A 240 52.56 28.53 -0.61
C LEU A 240 52.32 29.90 0.05
N VAL A 241 51.27 30.02 0.87
CA VAL A 241 51.02 31.25 1.63
C VAL A 241 52.15 31.53 2.62
N LEU A 242 52.66 30.51 3.30
CA LEU A 242 53.83 30.64 4.18
C LEU A 242 55.07 31.10 3.43
N LEU A 243 55.34 30.50 2.27
CA LEU A 243 56.50 30.84 1.46
C LEU A 243 56.44 32.30 0.97
N ILE A 244 55.26 32.77 0.55
CA ILE A 244 55.06 34.16 0.14
C ILE A 244 55.25 35.12 1.33
N LEU A 245 54.68 34.80 2.48
CA LEU A 245 54.85 35.61 3.70
C LEU A 245 56.33 35.70 4.11
N GLU A 246 57.08 34.60 3.98
CA GLU A 246 58.51 34.56 4.26
C GLU A 246 59.31 35.45 3.29
N THR A 247 58.96 35.46 2.00
CA THR A 247 59.60 36.34 1.01
C THR A 247 59.28 37.82 1.16
N LEU A 248 58.13 38.19 1.75
CA LEU A 248 57.70 39.59 1.88
C LEU A 248 58.13 40.25 3.20
N THR A 249 58.51 39.49 4.22
CA THR A 249 58.72 40.00 5.59
C THR A 249 60.17 39.90 6.09
N ASP A 250 61.15 39.82 5.18
CA ASP A 250 62.58 39.70 5.48
C ASP A 250 62.90 38.65 6.56
N TYR A 251 62.34 37.44 6.42
CA TYR A 251 62.61 36.29 7.29
C TYR A 251 62.42 36.57 8.80
N SER A 252 61.45 37.40 9.17
CA SER A 252 61.09 37.56 10.58
C SER A 252 60.72 36.23 11.21
N LEU A 253 61.57 35.78 12.15
CA LEU A 253 61.46 34.49 12.83
C LEU A 253 60.07 34.31 13.47
N ILE A 254 59.49 35.41 13.99
CA ILE A 254 58.17 35.45 14.61
C ILE A 254 57.06 35.17 13.59
N VAL A 255 57.13 35.76 12.40
CA VAL A 255 56.12 35.57 11.34
C VAL A 255 56.16 34.14 10.81
N ARG A 256 57.35 33.56 10.66
CA ARG A 256 57.52 32.18 10.22
C ARG A 256 56.91 31.16 11.18
N TYR A 257 57.24 31.24 12.48
CA TYR A 257 56.72 30.29 13.47
C TYR A 257 55.23 30.51 13.76
N SER A 258 54.76 31.77 13.85
CA SER A 258 53.33 32.05 14.05
C SER A 258 52.48 31.62 12.85
N GLY A 259 52.96 31.86 11.62
CA GLY A 259 52.33 31.38 10.40
C GLY A 259 52.23 29.86 10.36
N LEU A 260 53.32 29.15 10.70
CA LEU A 260 53.36 27.68 10.69
C LEU A 260 52.34 27.10 11.68
N ILE A 261 52.22 27.67 12.87
CA ILE A 261 51.23 27.24 13.88
C ILE A 261 49.79 27.46 13.37
N ILE A 262 49.48 28.66 12.87
CA ILE A 262 48.11 29.02 12.45
C ILE A 262 47.68 28.22 11.22
N LEU A 263 48.51 28.17 10.18
CA LEU A 263 48.19 27.48 8.93
C LEU A 263 48.29 25.95 9.09
N GLY A 264 49.18 25.46 9.96
CA GLY A 264 49.24 24.06 10.35
C GLY A 264 47.98 23.59 11.08
N PHE A 265 47.48 24.38 12.04
CA PHE A 265 46.22 24.09 12.73
C PHE A 265 45.03 24.11 11.77
N SER A 266 45.00 25.11 10.87
CA SER A 266 43.97 25.23 9.84
C SER A 266 43.92 24.00 8.93
N LEU A 267 45.07 23.58 8.39
CA LEU A 267 45.16 22.38 7.55
C LEU A 267 44.78 21.10 8.32
N GLY A 268 45.25 20.95 9.55
CA GLY A 268 44.92 19.81 10.41
C GLY A 268 43.41 19.69 10.68
N PHE A 269 42.75 20.82 10.98
CA PHE A 269 41.31 20.86 11.19
C PHE A 269 40.52 20.54 9.90
N PHE A 270 40.95 21.11 8.75
CA PHE A 270 40.37 20.82 7.45
C PHE A 270 40.46 19.33 7.11
N MET A 271 41.64 18.71 7.25
CA MET A 271 41.87 17.29 6.96
C MET A 271 41.07 16.37 7.90
N MET A 272 41.02 16.68 9.20
CA MET A 272 40.26 15.87 10.15
C MET A 272 38.76 15.86 9.83
N ARG A 273 38.19 17.03 9.50
CA ARG A 273 36.76 17.13 9.14
C ARG A 273 36.48 16.51 7.78
N SER A 274 37.30 16.78 6.76
CA SER A 274 37.07 16.25 5.41
C SER A 274 37.20 14.72 5.38
N LEU A 275 38.20 14.13 6.05
CA LEU A 275 38.34 12.67 6.15
C LEU A 275 37.14 12.02 6.86
N ARG A 276 36.63 12.64 7.94
CA ARG A 276 35.49 12.13 8.71
C ARG A 276 34.18 12.13 7.92
N TYR A 277 33.89 13.22 7.20
CA TYR A 277 32.58 13.41 6.56
C TYR A 277 32.56 13.07 5.05
N VAL A 278 33.72 12.93 4.41
CA VAL A 278 33.81 12.72 2.94
C VAL A 278 34.47 11.40 2.56
N VAL A 279 35.43 10.87 3.35
CA VAL A 279 36.20 9.68 2.96
C VAL A 279 35.72 8.38 3.63
N LEU A 280 35.21 8.45 4.88
CA LEU A 280 34.73 7.26 5.60
C LEU A 280 33.29 6.89 5.20
N PRO A 281 33.03 5.65 4.73
CA PRO A 281 31.66 5.15 4.59
C PRO A 281 31.08 4.92 5.98
N GLY A 282 29.91 5.51 6.28
CA GLY A 282 29.14 5.16 7.47
C GLY A 282 29.65 5.70 8.82
N GLY A 283 30.43 6.78 8.84
CA GLY A 283 30.95 7.40 10.08
C GLY A 283 30.43 8.80 10.41
N GLY A 284 29.35 9.23 9.75
CA GLY A 284 28.73 10.54 9.91
C GLY A 284 27.90 10.71 11.19
N PHE A 285 28.49 10.54 12.38
CA PHE A 285 27.95 11.16 13.59
C PHE A 285 28.00 12.68 13.40
N GLY A 286 26.88 13.31 13.04
CA GLY A 286 26.75 14.76 12.90
C GLY A 286 26.00 15.28 11.67
N GLY A 287 25.40 14.40 10.87
CA GLY A 287 24.17 14.72 10.15
C GLY A 287 23.08 13.82 10.73
N GLU A 288 21.84 14.29 10.80
CA GLU A 288 20.67 13.45 11.07
C GLU A 288 20.51 12.39 9.97
N SER A 289 21.41 11.40 9.97
CA SER A 289 21.11 10.07 9.49
C SER A 289 20.02 9.57 10.44
N ARG A 290 18.80 9.44 9.90
CA ARG A 290 17.58 9.07 10.61
C ARG A 290 17.82 7.75 11.37
N MET A 291 18.22 7.86 12.63
CA MET A 291 18.14 6.74 13.56
C MET A 291 16.66 6.46 13.75
N LEU A 292 16.21 5.30 13.26
CA LEU A 292 15.06 4.63 13.87
C LEU A 292 15.31 4.61 15.38
N ASN A 293 14.29 4.85 16.19
CA ASN A 293 14.44 4.88 17.65
C ASN A 293 14.79 3.49 18.24
N PHE A 294 14.96 2.46 17.39
CA PHE A 294 15.16 1.07 17.77
C PHE A 294 15.96 0.30 16.70
N THR A 295 16.66 -0.75 17.11
CA THR A 295 17.41 -1.68 16.24
C THR A 295 16.58 -2.93 15.90
N THR A 296 16.93 -3.63 14.81
CA THR A 296 16.30 -4.91 14.43
C THR A 296 16.45 -5.98 15.51
N GLU A 297 17.58 -5.99 16.21
CA GLU A 297 17.85 -6.87 17.36
C GLU A 297 16.85 -6.64 18.50
N GLN A 298 16.51 -5.38 18.80
CA GLN A 298 15.50 -5.05 19.81
C GLN A 298 14.10 -5.52 19.40
N ILE A 299 13.74 -5.40 18.12
CA ILE A 299 12.47 -5.94 17.62
C ILE A 299 12.45 -7.46 17.81
N ARG A 300 13.54 -8.15 17.45
CA ARG A 300 13.65 -9.59 17.60
C ARG A 300 13.54 -10.03 19.06
N GLU A 301 14.14 -9.31 20.01
CA GLU A 301 13.98 -9.61 21.45
C GLU A 301 12.52 -9.43 21.91
N LEU A 302 11.83 -8.39 21.41
CA LEU A 302 10.43 -8.15 21.75
C LEU A 302 9.47 -9.17 21.15
N MET A 303 9.82 -9.80 20.03
CA MET A 303 9.01 -10.87 19.44
C MET A 303 8.87 -12.08 20.37
N ASP A 304 9.87 -12.34 21.24
CA ASP A 304 9.78 -13.40 22.24
C ASP A 304 8.78 -13.05 23.37
N ARG A 305 8.55 -11.75 23.61
CA ARG A 305 7.59 -11.25 24.61
C ARG A 305 6.19 -11.12 24.01
N VAL A 306 5.61 -12.26 23.62
CA VAL A 306 4.33 -12.34 22.89
C VAL A 306 3.17 -11.63 23.62
N THR A 307 3.21 -11.55 24.96
CA THR A 307 2.23 -10.80 25.78
C THR A 307 2.22 -9.29 25.49
N ASN A 308 3.33 -8.74 25.02
CA ASN A 308 3.51 -7.32 24.69
C ASN A 308 3.44 -7.05 23.18
N VAL A 309 3.12 -8.06 22.37
CA VAL A 309 2.83 -7.88 20.95
C VAL A 309 1.37 -7.48 20.77
N ARG A 310 1.10 -6.57 19.83
CA ARG A 310 -0.27 -6.19 19.40
C ARG A 310 -0.33 -6.25 17.88
N ASN A 311 -1.13 -7.17 17.35
CA ASN A 311 -1.38 -7.26 15.91
C ASN A 311 -2.68 -6.53 15.59
N MET A 312 -2.63 -5.50 14.75
CA MET A 312 -3.81 -4.73 14.43
C MET A 312 -3.87 -4.25 12.97
N SER A 313 -5.08 -4.00 12.50
CA SER A 313 -5.35 -3.34 11.22
C SER A 313 -6.10 -2.03 11.41
N VAL A 314 -6.06 -1.16 10.40
CA VAL A 314 -6.86 0.06 10.37
C VAL A 314 -8.01 -0.07 9.38
N ILE A 315 -9.23 0.03 9.89
CA ILE A 315 -10.47 -0.03 9.11
C ILE A 315 -10.99 1.39 8.95
N ALA A 316 -11.27 1.79 7.73
CA ALA A 316 -11.89 3.08 7.46
C ALA A 316 -12.62 3.04 6.12
N HIS A 317 -13.62 3.90 5.99
CA HIS A 317 -14.15 4.25 4.69
C HIS A 317 -13.11 4.99 3.84
N VAL A 318 -13.33 5.05 2.53
CA VAL A 318 -12.56 5.92 1.62
C VAL A 318 -12.59 7.36 2.15
N ASP A 319 -11.46 8.05 2.06
CA ASP A 319 -11.28 9.44 2.46
C ASP A 319 -11.56 9.80 3.93
N HIS A 320 -11.78 8.83 4.83
CA HIS A 320 -11.85 9.09 6.28
C HIS A 320 -10.49 9.44 6.93
N GLY A 321 -9.41 9.53 6.15
CA GLY A 321 -8.08 9.96 6.62
C GLY A 321 -7.25 8.86 7.31
N LYS A 322 -7.50 7.59 6.94
CA LYS A 322 -6.75 6.41 7.40
C LYS A 322 -5.24 6.55 7.21
N SER A 323 -4.78 6.73 5.97
CA SER A 323 -3.34 6.79 5.65
C SER A 323 -2.64 7.97 6.33
N THR A 324 -3.36 9.07 6.56
CA THR A 324 -2.86 10.25 7.28
C THR A 324 -2.69 9.97 8.79
N LEU A 325 -3.59 9.20 9.40
CA LEU A 325 -3.47 8.78 10.79
C LEU A 325 -2.34 7.76 10.97
N THR A 326 -2.22 6.78 10.07
CA THR A 326 -1.12 5.80 10.11
C THR A 326 0.23 6.49 9.93
N ASP A 327 0.34 7.49 9.05
CA ASP A 327 1.54 8.31 8.91
C ASP A 327 1.95 8.98 10.23
N SER A 328 1.00 9.41 11.05
CA SER A 328 1.28 10.01 12.36
C SER A 328 1.89 8.99 13.33
N LEU A 329 1.43 7.73 13.30
CA LEU A 329 2.03 6.63 14.07
C LEU A 329 3.45 6.31 13.59
N VAL A 330 3.64 6.22 12.28
CA VAL A 330 4.94 5.93 11.66
C VAL A 330 5.95 7.06 11.91
N GLN A 331 5.50 8.33 11.93
CA GLN A 331 6.31 9.48 12.33
C GLN A 331 6.81 9.33 13.78
N ARG A 332 5.94 8.93 14.72
CA ARG A 332 6.30 8.77 16.13
C ARG A 332 7.33 7.67 16.37
N ALA A 333 7.30 6.63 15.54
CA ALA A 333 8.31 5.57 15.52
C ALA A 333 9.68 6.03 14.99
N GLY A 334 9.79 7.26 14.47
CA GLY A 334 11.04 7.81 13.92
C GLY A 334 11.32 7.39 12.48
N ILE A 335 10.37 6.73 11.82
CA ILE A 335 10.52 6.25 10.44
C ILE A 335 10.35 7.41 9.43
N ILE A 336 9.49 8.39 9.74
CA ILE A 336 9.21 9.58 8.90
C ILE A 336 9.53 10.88 9.66
N SER A 337 10.05 11.88 8.95
CA SER A 337 10.25 13.23 9.47
C SER A 337 8.92 13.99 9.68
N ALA A 338 8.80 14.74 10.78
CA ALA A 338 7.57 15.47 11.16
C ALA A 338 6.98 16.42 10.10
N GLY A 339 7.83 17.00 9.23
CA GLY A 339 7.39 17.87 8.14
C GLY A 339 6.75 17.15 6.95
N LYS A 340 7.05 15.85 6.77
CA LYS A 340 6.50 15.01 5.68
C LYS A 340 5.30 14.17 6.11
N ALA A 341 5.02 14.10 7.41
CA ALA A 341 3.93 13.30 7.96
C ALA A 341 2.56 13.88 7.56
N GLY A 342 1.73 13.04 6.94
CA GLY A 342 0.40 13.36 6.45
C GLY A 342 0.33 13.69 4.96
N GLU A 343 1.45 14.09 4.34
CA GLU A 343 1.55 14.33 2.89
C GLU A 343 2.25 13.16 2.18
N ALA A 344 3.25 12.55 2.82
CA ALA A 344 4.06 11.50 2.22
C ALA A 344 3.32 10.17 2.03
N ARG A 345 2.32 9.86 2.87
CA ARG A 345 1.53 8.61 2.86
C ARG A 345 2.44 7.41 2.68
N PHE A 346 3.28 7.15 3.69
CA PHE A 346 4.40 6.22 3.58
C PHE A 346 3.96 4.78 3.27
N MET A 347 2.80 4.39 3.81
CA MET A 347 2.19 3.07 3.62
C MET A 347 1.67 2.85 2.19
N ASP A 348 1.39 3.92 1.45
CA ASP A 348 1.04 3.88 0.03
C ASP A 348 2.36 3.75 -0.75
N THR A 349 2.67 2.53 -1.16
CA THR A 349 3.97 2.19 -1.75
C THR A 349 3.98 2.32 -3.26
N ARG A 350 2.82 2.16 -3.90
CA ARG A 350 2.68 2.21 -5.36
C ARG A 350 2.49 3.66 -5.83
N LYS A 351 2.83 3.90 -7.10
CA LYS A 351 2.70 5.25 -7.70
C LYS A 351 1.25 5.63 -7.94
N ASP A 352 0.45 4.69 -8.43
CA ASP A 352 -0.98 4.86 -8.64
C ASP A 352 -1.76 5.11 -7.33
N GLU A 353 -1.37 4.45 -6.23
CA GLU A 353 -1.90 4.76 -4.89
C GLU A 353 -1.65 6.22 -4.50
N GLN A 354 -0.42 6.72 -4.71
CA GLN A 354 -0.06 8.10 -4.37
C GLN A 354 -0.76 9.13 -5.27
N GLU A 355 -0.90 8.85 -6.57
CA GLU A 355 -1.56 9.72 -7.55
C GLU A 355 -3.07 9.78 -7.33
N ARG A 356 -3.73 8.63 -7.14
CA ARG A 356 -5.19 8.55 -6.89
C ARG A 356 -5.55 8.91 -5.45
N GLY A 357 -4.61 8.77 -4.53
CA GLY A 357 -4.77 9.03 -3.13
C GLY A 357 -5.57 7.99 -2.33
N ILE A 358 -5.66 6.78 -2.86
CA ILE A 358 -6.36 5.64 -2.24
C ILE A 358 -5.36 4.51 -1.97
N THR A 359 -5.53 3.80 -0.85
CA THR A 359 -4.76 2.58 -0.57
C THR A 359 -5.36 1.40 -1.36
N ILE A 360 -4.53 0.69 -2.13
CA ILE A 360 -4.95 -0.43 -2.99
C ILE A 360 -4.46 -1.76 -2.41
N LYS A 361 -3.19 -1.84 -1.96
CA LYS A 361 -2.60 -3.06 -1.41
C LYS A 361 -2.32 -2.90 0.08
N SER A 362 -2.65 -3.94 0.85
CA SER A 362 -2.35 -3.95 2.28
C SER A 362 -0.83 -4.04 2.53
N THR A 363 -0.31 -3.13 3.35
CA THR A 363 1.11 -3.06 3.73
C THR A 363 1.27 -3.12 5.25
N ALA A 364 2.33 -3.79 5.71
CA ALA A 364 2.57 -4.03 7.13
C ALA A 364 3.80 -3.27 7.62
N ILE A 365 3.72 -2.75 8.85
CA ILE A 365 4.82 -2.07 9.54
C ILE A 365 4.84 -2.47 11.01
N SER A 366 6.04 -2.63 11.56
CA SER A 366 6.24 -2.86 12.99
C SER A 366 6.59 -1.54 13.68
N LEU A 367 5.90 -1.21 14.77
CA LEU A 367 6.10 -0.02 15.57
C LEU A 367 6.57 -0.42 16.97
N PHE A 368 7.58 0.30 17.46
CA PHE A 368 8.04 0.19 18.84
C PHE A 368 7.39 1.29 19.69
N SER A 369 6.83 0.90 20.83
CA SER A 369 6.25 1.83 21.80
C SER A 369 6.67 1.46 23.22
N GLU A 370 6.90 2.47 24.04
CA GLU A 370 7.21 2.32 25.47
C GLU A 370 6.15 3.06 26.27
N MET A 371 5.58 2.38 27.27
CA MET A 371 4.55 2.90 28.15
C MET A 371 5.13 3.21 29.53
N ALA A 372 4.52 4.16 30.25
CA ALA A 372 4.88 4.41 31.65
C ALA A 372 4.42 3.26 32.56
N ASP A 373 5.15 3.00 33.64
CA ASP A 373 4.85 1.92 34.59
C ASP A 373 3.42 2.00 35.16
N ASP A 374 2.95 3.22 35.46
CA ASP A 374 1.59 3.49 35.95
C ASP A 374 0.51 3.02 34.95
N ASP A 375 0.78 3.14 33.64
CA ASP A 375 -0.18 2.77 32.61
C ASP A 375 -0.18 1.26 32.35
N VAL A 376 0.95 0.58 32.55
CA VAL A 376 1.05 -0.88 32.45
C VAL A 376 0.22 -1.57 33.53
N ALA A 377 0.13 -0.98 34.73
CA ALA A 377 -0.66 -1.51 35.84
C ALA A 377 -2.18 -1.52 35.58
N GLU A 378 -2.66 -0.68 34.67
CA GLU A 378 -4.08 -0.60 34.30
C GLU A 378 -4.48 -1.60 33.20
N ILE A 379 -3.52 -2.29 32.59
CA ILE A 379 -3.77 -3.28 31.54
C ILE A 379 -4.37 -4.53 32.19
N GLY A 380 -5.62 -4.86 31.85
CA GLY A 380 -6.32 -6.05 32.36
C GLY A 380 -5.82 -7.40 31.81
N GLN A 381 -4.65 -7.42 31.18
CA GLN A 381 -4.05 -8.59 30.53
C GLN A 381 -2.62 -8.80 31.07
N LYS A 382 -2.11 -10.03 30.96
CA LYS A 382 -0.72 -10.33 31.32
C LYS A 382 0.23 -9.54 30.41
N THR A 383 1.16 -8.81 31.01
CA THR A 383 2.20 -8.02 30.33
C THR A 383 3.57 -8.34 30.94
N ASP A 384 4.63 -8.14 30.15
CA ASP A 384 6.02 -8.40 30.56
C ASP A 384 6.93 -7.19 30.28
N GLY A 385 6.98 -6.28 31.25
CA GLY A 385 7.69 -5.00 31.16
C GLY A 385 6.93 -3.94 30.37
N THR A 386 7.61 -2.82 30.10
CA THR A 386 7.03 -1.56 29.58
C THR A 386 7.12 -1.39 28.06
N LYS A 387 7.85 -2.27 27.38
CA LYS A 387 8.13 -2.19 25.94
C LYS A 387 7.14 -3.03 25.15
N PHE A 388 6.54 -2.45 24.12
CA PHE A 388 5.52 -3.07 23.28
C PHE A 388 5.91 -3.04 21.81
N LEU A 389 5.55 -4.11 21.10
CA LEU A 389 5.70 -4.25 19.65
C LEU A 389 4.31 -4.24 19.02
N ILE A 390 4.03 -3.29 18.15
CA ILE A 390 2.74 -3.14 17.49
C ILE A 390 2.93 -3.42 16.00
N ASN A 391 2.33 -4.48 15.51
CA ASN A 391 2.27 -4.80 14.09
C ASN A 391 1.02 -4.16 13.50
N LEU A 392 1.22 -3.13 12.70
CA LEU A 392 0.17 -2.36 12.05
C LEU A 392 0.06 -2.79 10.58
N ILE A 393 -1.12 -3.24 10.18
CA ILE A 393 -1.45 -3.50 8.77
C ILE A 393 -2.40 -2.41 8.29
N ASP A 394 -1.97 -1.67 7.28
CA ASP A 394 -2.83 -0.71 6.62
C ASP A 394 -3.66 -1.44 5.56
N SER A 395 -4.99 -1.47 5.69
CA SER A 395 -5.89 -2.16 4.76
C SER A 395 -6.65 -1.18 3.86
N PRO A 396 -6.92 -1.51 2.59
CA PRO A 396 -7.66 -0.62 1.68
C PRO A 396 -9.01 -0.16 2.23
N GLY A 397 -9.38 1.09 1.92
CA GLY A 397 -10.70 1.62 2.27
C GLY A 397 -11.76 1.36 1.19
N HIS A 398 -11.36 1.20 -0.07
CA HIS A 398 -12.31 1.09 -1.19
C HIS A 398 -12.94 -0.32 -1.27
N VAL A 399 -14.26 -0.39 -1.53
CA VAL A 399 -15.04 -1.65 -1.61
C VAL A 399 -14.38 -2.70 -2.51
N ASP A 400 -13.96 -2.29 -3.69
CA ASP A 400 -13.30 -3.10 -4.70
C ASP A 400 -12.13 -3.95 -4.17
N PHE A 401 -11.41 -3.48 -3.14
CA PHE A 401 -10.27 -4.16 -2.54
C PHE A 401 -10.60 -4.83 -1.19
N SER A 402 -11.87 -5.13 -0.93
CA SER A 402 -12.33 -5.84 0.28
C SER A 402 -11.66 -7.20 0.50
N SER A 403 -11.16 -7.84 -0.55
CA SER A 403 -10.37 -9.08 -0.47
C SER A 403 -9.07 -8.90 0.31
N GLU A 404 -8.38 -7.79 0.07
CA GLU A 404 -7.15 -7.39 0.76
C GLU A 404 -7.42 -7.01 2.22
N VAL A 405 -8.61 -6.49 2.51
CA VAL A 405 -9.08 -6.21 3.87
C VAL A 405 -9.33 -7.51 4.64
N THR A 406 -10.04 -8.46 4.03
CA THR A 406 -10.32 -9.78 4.63
C THR A 406 -9.01 -10.52 4.95
N ALA A 407 -8.03 -10.47 4.04
CA ALA A 407 -6.70 -11.04 4.24
C ALA A 407 -5.93 -10.39 5.40
N ALA A 408 -6.04 -9.07 5.57
CA ALA A 408 -5.43 -8.37 6.68
C ALA A 408 -6.08 -8.74 8.03
N LEU A 409 -7.42 -8.78 8.09
CA LEU A 409 -8.17 -9.09 9.31
C LEU A 409 -7.87 -10.49 9.85
N ARG A 410 -7.62 -11.46 8.97
CA ARG A 410 -7.32 -12.84 9.40
C ARG A 410 -6.05 -12.96 10.25
N VAL A 411 -5.07 -12.09 10.03
CA VAL A 411 -3.78 -12.14 10.76
C VAL A 411 -3.73 -11.18 11.96
N THR A 412 -4.69 -10.28 12.11
CA THR A 412 -4.73 -9.28 13.20
C THR A 412 -5.62 -9.72 14.36
N ASP A 413 -5.35 -9.21 15.56
CA ASP A 413 -6.09 -9.50 16.80
C ASP A 413 -7.01 -8.34 17.24
N GLY A 414 -6.69 -7.12 16.80
CA GLY A 414 -7.49 -5.92 17.02
C GLY A 414 -7.66 -5.10 15.74
N ALA A 415 -8.62 -4.20 15.74
CA ALA A 415 -8.82 -3.27 14.63
C ALA A 415 -9.09 -1.85 15.13
N MET A 416 -8.46 -0.86 14.51
CA MET A 416 -8.75 0.54 14.74
C MET A 416 -9.69 1.06 13.65
N VAL A 417 -10.92 1.39 14.05
CA VAL A 417 -11.97 1.89 13.18
C VAL A 417 -11.87 3.41 13.12
N VAL A 418 -11.74 3.97 11.92
CA VAL A 418 -11.65 5.43 11.70
C VAL A 418 -12.95 5.92 11.08
N VAL A 419 -13.59 6.86 11.77
CA VAL A 419 -14.88 7.43 11.39
C VAL A 419 -14.75 8.93 11.27
N ASP A 420 -15.25 9.53 10.19
CA ASP A 420 -15.29 10.99 10.04
C ASP A 420 -16.35 11.59 10.99
N THR A 421 -16.04 12.72 11.61
CA THR A 421 -16.99 13.47 12.46
C THR A 421 -18.21 13.97 11.68
N ILE A 422 -18.05 14.29 10.40
CA ILE A 422 -19.10 14.89 9.56
C ILE A 422 -19.90 13.81 8.86
N GLU A 423 -19.21 12.88 8.20
CA GLU A 423 -19.88 11.80 7.47
C GLU A 423 -20.43 10.77 8.47
N GLY A 424 -19.70 10.40 9.51
CA GLY A 424 -20.13 9.35 10.43
C GLY A 424 -19.92 7.95 9.84
N VAL A 425 -20.74 6.98 10.27
CA VAL A 425 -20.59 5.57 9.87
C VAL A 425 -21.22 5.35 8.49
N CYS A 426 -20.39 4.97 7.52
CA CYS A 426 -20.80 4.63 6.15
C CYS A 426 -20.81 3.09 5.94
N VAL A 427 -21.40 2.59 4.85
CA VAL A 427 -21.60 1.14 4.64
C VAL A 427 -20.28 0.35 4.61
N GLN A 428 -19.17 0.89 4.08
CA GLN A 428 -17.87 0.18 4.16
C GLN A 428 -17.39 -0.01 5.61
N THR A 429 -17.61 0.99 6.46
CA THR A 429 -17.21 0.89 7.88
C THR A 429 -18.02 -0.21 8.55
N GLU A 430 -19.33 -0.26 8.28
CA GLU A 430 -20.21 -1.32 8.79
C GLU A 430 -19.83 -2.71 8.27
N THR A 431 -19.66 -2.87 6.94
CA THR A 431 -19.34 -4.15 6.31
C THR A 431 -18.01 -4.72 6.81
N VAL A 432 -16.96 -3.88 6.87
CA VAL A 432 -15.64 -4.33 7.33
C VAL A 432 -15.64 -4.57 8.85
N LEU A 433 -16.38 -3.76 9.63
CA LEU A 433 -16.54 -3.99 11.07
C LEU A 433 -17.29 -5.30 11.34
N ARG A 434 -18.34 -5.60 10.57
CA ARG A 434 -19.06 -6.88 10.62
C ARG A 434 -18.13 -8.06 10.31
N GLN A 435 -17.30 -7.94 9.28
CA GLN A 435 -16.28 -8.97 8.97
C GLN A 435 -15.29 -9.14 10.12
N ALA A 436 -14.80 -8.05 10.71
CA ALA A 436 -13.87 -8.08 11.82
C ALA A 436 -14.47 -8.76 13.06
N LEU A 437 -15.73 -8.45 13.39
CA LEU A 437 -16.46 -9.09 14.48
C LEU A 437 -16.71 -10.57 14.20
N GLY A 438 -17.02 -10.92 12.95
CA GLY A 438 -17.13 -12.31 12.49
C GLY A 438 -15.84 -13.11 12.70
N GLU A 439 -14.68 -12.47 12.55
CA GLU A 439 -13.34 -13.04 12.83
C GLU A 439 -12.92 -12.91 14.30
N ARG A 440 -13.85 -12.48 15.18
CA ARG A 440 -13.66 -12.25 16.63
C ARG A 440 -12.56 -11.23 16.94
N ILE A 441 -12.48 -10.15 16.17
CA ILE A 441 -11.50 -9.06 16.36
C ILE A 441 -12.10 -7.98 17.26
N LYS A 442 -11.31 -7.44 18.19
CA LYS A 442 -11.76 -6.35 19.08
C LYS A 442 -11.55 -4.98 18.41
N PRO A 443 -12.61 -4.16 18.26
CA PRO A 443 -12.49 -2.82 17.69
C PRO A 443 -12.12 -1.75 18.72
N VAL A 444 -11.39 -0.72 18.29
CA VAL A 444 -11.23 0.57 18.96
C VAL A 444 -11.56 1.69 17.98
N LEU A 445 -12.09 2.81 18.45
CA LEU A 445 -12.65 3.85 17.57
C LEU A 445 -11.80 5.14 17.58
N VAL A 446 -11.56 5.70 16.39
CA VAL A 446 -10.99 7.03 16.21
C VAL A 446 -11.95 7.88 15.40
N ILE A 447 -12.46 8.94 16.01
CA ILE A 447 -13.25 9.96 15.31
C ILE A 447 -12.30 11.02 14.75
N ASN A 448 -12.20 11.07 13.42
CA ASN A 448 -11.27 11.90 12.67
C ASN A 448 -11.96 13.13 12.04
N LYS A 449 -11.15 14.04 11.49
CA LYS A 449 -11.56 15.30 10.85
C LYS A 449 -12.37 16.25 11.74
N VAL A 450 -12.13 16.20 13.06
CA VAL A 450 -12.77 17.10 14.03
C VAL A 450 -12.48 18.58 13.71
N ASP A 451 -11.34 18.87 13.08
CA ASP A 451 -10.95 20.19 12.61
C ASP A 451 -11.95 20.81 11.62
N ARG A 452 -12.55 20.01 10.72
CA ARG A 452 -13.56 20.50 9.77
C ARG A 452 -14.84 20.93 10.48
N ALA A 453 -15.27 20.16 11.47
CA ALA A 453 -16.43 20.50 12.29
C ALA A 453 -16.22 21.82 13.07
N MET A 454 -14.99 22.07 13.55
CA MET A 454 -14.64 23.29 14.29
C MET A 454 -14.39 24.51 13.38
N LEU A 455 -13.70 24.34 12.25
CA LEU A 455 -13.25 25.46 11.41
C LEU A 455 -14.20 25.77 10.25
N GLU A 456 -14.72 24.75 9.56
CA GLU A 456 -15.55 24.90 8.37
C GLU A 456 -17.03 25.07 8.76
N LEU A 457 -17.54 24.14 9.57
CA LEU A 457 -18.95 24.13 9.98
C LEU A 457 -19.23 25.02 11.21
N GLN A 458 -18.19 25.41 11.96
CA GLN A 458 -18.28 26.25 13.17
C GLN A 458 -19.35 25.76 14.17
N ILE A 459 -19.43 24.45 14.37
CA ILE A 459 -20.42 23.80 15.23
C ILE A 459 -20.20 24.21 16.70
N SER A 460 -21.29 24.36 17.45
CA SER A 460 -21.21 24.68 18.89
C SER A 460 -20.60 23.53 19.69
N LYS A 461 -20.09 23.82 20.90
CA LYS A 461 -19.45 22.82 21.77
C LYS A 461 -20.41 21.67 22.17
N GLU A 462 -21.68 21.97 22.42
CA GLU A 462 -22.68 20.95 22.78
C GLU A 462 -23.11 20.15 21.55
N ASP A 463 -23.36 20.80 20.41
CA ASP A 463 -23.73 20.10 19.18
C ASP A 463 -22.62 19.15 18.72
N LEU A 464 -21.35 19.56 18.83
CA LEU A 464 -20.21 18.70 18.52
C LEU A 464 -20.13 17.48 19.46
N TYR A 465 -20.42 17.65 20.75
CA TYR A 465 -20.51 16.55 21.69
C TYR A 465 -21.65 15.58 21.33
N GLN A 466 -22.82 16.10 20.97
CA GLN A 466 -23.95 15.28 20.53
C GLN A 466 -23.61 14.50 19.25
N THR A 467 -22.90 15.11 18.29
CA THR A 467 -22.40 14.42 17.10
C THR A 467 -21.45 13.29 17.45
N PHE A 468 -20.51 13.50 18.39
CA PHE A 468 -19.63 12.43 18.88
C PHE A 468 -20.42 11.30 19.54
N SER A 469 -21.38 11.64 20.41
CA SER A 469 -22.21 10.64 21.09
C SER A 469 -23.00 9.78 20.11
N ARG A 470 -23.67 10.42 19.12
CA ARG A 470 -24.41 9.71 18.07
C ARG A 470 -23.50 8.81 17.24
N THR A 471 -22.30 9.29 16.89
CA THR A 471 -21.35 8.49 16.11
C THR A 471 -20.90 7.24 16.88
N VAL A 472 -20.58 7.39 18.17
CA VAL A 472 -20.23 6.26 19.05
C VAL A 472 -21.41 5.28 19.18
N GLU A 473 -22.62 5.79 19.34
CA GLU A 473 -23.83 4.98 19.43
C GLU A 473 -24.09 4.19 18.15
N SER A 474 -24.00 4.82 16.97
CA SER A 474 -24.13 4.13 15.69
C SER A 474 -23.13 3.00 15.53
N VAL A 475 -21.87 3.20 15.93
CA VAL A 475 -20.85 2.13 15.92
C VAL A 475 -21.24 1.00 16.89
N ASN A 476 -21.72 1.33 18.09
CA ASN A 476 -22.14 0.35 19.08
C ASN A 476 -23.39 -0.45 18.65
N VAL A 477 -24.30 0.15 17.88
CA VAL A 477 -25.44 -0.58 17.29
C VAL A 477 -24.95 -1.66 16.33
N VAL A 478 -24.00 -1.33 15.45
CA VAL A 478 -23.38 -2.31 14.54
C VAL A 478 -22.70 -3.41 15.34
N ILE A 479 -21.91 -3.05 16.37
CA ILE A 479 -21.23 -4.03 17.22
C ILE A 479 -22.24 -4.94 17.92
N ALA A 480 -23.27 -4.39 18.54
CA ALA A 480 -24.29 -5.15 19.27
C ALA A 480 -25.08 -6.10 18.37
N THR A 481 -25.28 -5.73 17.11
CA THR A 481 -26.01 -6.54 16.13
C THR A 481 -25.23 -7.80 15.71
N TYR A 482 -23.90 -7.69 15.59
CA TYR A 482 -23.05 -8.74 15.02
C TYR A 482 -22.04 -9.37 15.99
N VAL A 483 -22.10 -9.05 17.29
CA VAL A 483 -21.16 -9.59 18.29
C VAL A 483 -21.39 -11.09 18.53
N ASP A 484 -20.29 -11.86 18.52
CA ASP A 484 -20.29 -13.23 19.00
C ASP A 484 -20.28 -13.25 20.54
N LYS A 485 -21.17 -14.07 21.13
CA LYS A 485 -21.28 -14.26 22.59
C LYS A 485 -19.96 -14.63 23.25
N VAL A 486 -19.06 -15.33 22.55
CA VAL A 486 -17.74 -15.73 23.08
C VAL A 486 -16.80 -14.54 23.29
N LEU A 487 -16.95 -13.46 22.51
CA LEU A 487 -16.05 -12.30 22.56
C LEU A 487 -16.29 -11.42 23.81
N GLY A 488 -17.49 -11.51 24.39
CA GLY A 488 -17.94 -10.67 25.50
C GLY A 488 -18.26 -9.24 25.06
N ASP A 489 -18.19 -8.29 26.01
CA ASP A 489 -18.40 -6.86 25.72
C ASP A 489 -17.23 -6.31 24.88
N CYS A 490 -17.52 -6.00 23.62
CA CYS A 490 -16.61 -5.35 22.68
C CYS A 490 -17.11 -3.97 22.22
N GLN A 491 -18.12 -3.41 22.91
CA GLN A 491 -18.61 -2.06 22.61
C GLN A 491 -17.53 -1.01 22.95
N VAL A 492 -17.60 0.11 22.24
CA VAL A 492 -16.69 1.23 22.41
C VAL A 492 -17.30 2.29 23.35
N TYR A 493 -16.53 2.66 24.37
CA TYR A 493 -16.92 3.57 25.44
C TYR A 493 -15.86 4.68 25.61
N PRO A 494 -16.21 5.95 25.38
CA PRO A 494 -15.30 7.08 25.62
C PRO A 494 -14.82 7.16 27.08
N GLU A 495 -15.68 6.84 28.03
CA GLU A 495 -15.36 6.81 29.47
C GLU A 495 -14.40 5.69 29.88
N LYS A 496 -14.25 4.64 29.06
CA LYS A 496 -13.23 3.59 29.26
C LYS A 496 -11.92 3.90 28.52
N GLY A 497 -11.91 4.90 27.63
CA GLY A 497 -10.74 5.27 26.84
C GLY A 497 -10.58 4.54 25.51
N THR A 498 -11.61 3.81 25.04
CA THR A 498 -11.56 3.07 23.76
C THR A 498 -11.88 3.95 22.54
N VAL A 499 -12.14 5.24 22.75
CA VAL A 499 -12.47 6.22 21.72
C VAL A 499 -11.47 7.37 21.78
N ALA A 500 -10.84 7.66 20.64
CA ALA A 500 -10.00 8.83 20.43
C ALA A 500 -10.69 9.83 19.49
N PHE A 501 -10.48 11.12 19.73
CA PHE A 501 -11.02 12.21 18.92
C PHE A 501 -9.87 13.05 18.39
N GLY A 502 -9.88 13.43 17.11
CA GLY A 502 -8.80 14.25 16.57
C GLY A 502 -8.85 14.55 15.08
N SER A 503 -7.69 14.98 14.59
CA SER A 503 -7.43 15.28 13.19
C SER A 503 -6.08 14.72 12.77
N GLY A 504 -6.10 13.72 11.90
CA GLY A 504 -4.89 13.14 11.31
C GLY A 504 -4.10 14.16 10.47
N LEU A 505 -4.77 15.05 9.75
CA LEU A 505 -4.12 16.06 8.89
C LEU A 505 -3.27 17.04 9.71
N HIS A 506 -3.84 17.53 10.81
CA HIS A 506 -3.11 18.40 11.71
C HIS A 506 -2.21 17.63 12.68
N GLY A 507 -2.40 16.33 12.84
CA GLY A 507 -1.54 15.45 13.65
C GLY A 507 -1.80 15.56 15.16
N TRP A 508 -3.02 15.91 15.56
CA TRP A 508 -3.43 15.95 16.96
C TRP A 508 -4.62 15.02 17.21
N ALA A 509 -4.61 14.32 18.33
CA ALA A 509 -5.73 13.51 18.80
C ALA A 509 -5.63 13.35 20.31
N PHE A 510 -6.75 13.04 20.94
CA PHE A 510 -6.82 12.84 22.38
C PHE A 510 -7.84 11.77 22.75
N THR A 511 -7.61 11.15 23.90
CA THR A 511 -8.60 10.31 24.59
C THR A 511 -9.07 11.03 25.85
N VAL A 512 -10.24 10.66 26.37
CA VAL A 512 -10.74 11.19 27.66
C VAL A 512 -9.73 10.91 28.80
N ARG A 513 -9.01 9.80 28.69
CA ARG A 513 -7.97 9.37 29.63
C ARG A 513 -6.85 10.41 29.79
N GLN A 514 -6.32 10.96 28.70
CA GLN A 514 -5.24 11.96 28.78
C GLN A 514 -5.65 13.21 29.57
N PHE A 515 -6.88 13.68 29.36
CA PHE A 515 -7.43 14.80 30.14
C PHE A 515 -7.71 14.39 31.59
N ALA A 516 -8.20 13.18 31.84
CA ALA A 516 -8.38 12.66 33.19
C ALA A 516 -7.05 12.59 33.97
N THR A 517 -5.94 12.20 33.33
CA THR A 517 -4.61 12.19 33.95
C THR A 517 -4.14 13.61 34.33
N ARG A 518 -4.45 14.62 33.50
CA ARG A 518 -4.11 16.02 33.80
C ARG A 518 -4.99 16.60 34.92
N TYR A 519 -6.30 16.30 34.91
CA TYR A 519 -7.25 16.87 35.87
C TYR A 519 -7.32 16.12 37.20
N SER A 520 -7.08 14.81 37.23
CA SER A 520 -7.01 14.01 38.46
C SER A 520 -6.01 14.60 39.45
N LYS A 521 -4.80 14.94 38.98
CA LYS A 521 -3.76 15.61 39.78
C LYS A 521 -4.19 16.98 40.29
N LYS A 522 -4.95 17.76 39.49
CA LYS A 522 -5.43 19.10 39.88
C LYS A 522 -6.58 19.07 40.88
N PHE A 523 -7.50 18.12 40.75
CA PHE A 523 -8.68 18.00 41.61
C PHE A 523 -8.48 17.05 42.80
N GLY A 524 -7.38 16.28 42.84
CA GLY A 524 -7.14 15.27 43.87
C GLY A 524 -8.13 14.10 43.81
N VAL A 525 -8.64 13.78 42.62
CA VAL A 525 -9.61 12.70 42.39
C VAL A 525 -8.93 11.58 41.62
N ASP A 526 -9.30 10.33 41.90
CA ASP A 526 -8.82 9.16 41.17
C ASP A 526 -9.08 9.27 39.64
N ARG A 527 -8.15 8.73 38.85
CA ARG A 527 -8.14 8.83 37.38
C ARG A 527 -9.39 8.20 36.77
N GLN A 528 -9.78 6.99 37.21
CA GLN A 528 -10.93 6.28 36.65
C GLN A 528 -12.25 7.00 36.98
N LYS A 529 -12.39 7.49 38.21
CA LYS A 529 -13.56 8.31 38.61
C LYS A 529 -13.63 9.62 37.82
N MET A 530 -12.48 10.22 37.51
CA MET A 530 -12.45 11.43 36.69
C MET A 530 -12.86 11.14 35.24
N MET A 531 -12.44 10.01 34.65
CA MET A 531 -12.86 9.61 33.30
C MET A 531 -14.38 9.45 33.19
N GLN A 532 -15.00 8.79 34.16
CA GLN A 532 -16.47 8.63 34.22
C GLN A 532 -17.21 9.96 34.33
N ARG A 533 -16.61 10.97 35.00
CA ARG A 533 -17.22 12.30 35.15
C ARG A 533 -17.02 13.21 33.94
N LEU A 534 -16.03 12.94 33.10
CA LEU A 534 -15.72 13.76 31.93
C LEU A 534 -16.62 13.44 30.73
N TRP A 535 -17.33 12.32 30.73
CA TRP A 535 -18.23 11.90 29.67
C TRP A 535 -19.66 11.67 30.20
N GLY A 536 -20.66 11.86 29.34
CA GLY A 536 -22.08 11.66 29.68
C GLY A 536 -22.75 12.88 30.31
N ASP A 537 -23.86 12.64 31.00
CA ASP A 537 -24.68 13.66 31.70
C ASP A 537 -24.07 14.05 33.04
N SER A 538 -22.84 14.55 32.98
CA SER A 538 -22.09 15.07 34.12
C SER A 538 -21.80 16.55 33.88
N PHE A 539 -22.21 17.39 34.82
CA PHE A 539 -22.08 18.84 34.77
C PHE A 539 -21.26 19.33 35.95
N PHE A 540 -20.41 20.33 35.72
CA PHE A 540 -19.58 20.93 36.77
C PHE A 540 -20.00 22.37 36.99
N ASN A 541 -20.35 22.71 38.24
CA ASN A 541 -20.68 24.07 38.61
C ASN A 541 -19.42 24.80 39.12
N PRO A 542 -18.89 25.82 38.40
CA PRO A 542 -17.68 26.52 38.81
C PRO A 542 -17.82 27.30 40.11
N LYS A 543 -19.05 27.74 40.46
CA LYS A 543 -19.33 28.52 41.67
C LYS A 543 -19.33 27.63 42.91
N THR A 544 -19.98 26.47 42.83
CA THR A 544 -20.09 25.55 43.97
C THR A 544 -18.97 24.52 44.02
N LYS A 545 -18.20 24.37 42.92
CA LYS A 545 -17.15 23.36 42.72
C LYS A 545 -17.64 21.92 42.90
N LYS A 546 -18.94 21.69 42.72
CA LYS A 546 -19.60 20.39 42.85
C LYS A 546 -20.01 19.86 41.47
N TRP A 547 -19.97 18.53 41.37
CA TRP A 547 -20.48 17.77 40.24
C TRP A 547 -21.97 17.52 40.43
N THR A 548 -22.74 17.59 39.35
CA THR A 548 -24.18 17.29 39.32
C THR A 548 -24.54 16.57 38.03
N ASN A 549 -25.55 15.71 38.07
CA ASN A 549 -26.06 15.02 36.88
C ASN A 549 -27.28 15.75 36.27
N LYS A 550 -27.58 16.95 36.77
CA LYS A 550 -28.65 17.81 36.26
C LYS A 550 -28.06 18.93 35.42
N ASP A 551 -28.70 19.20 34.30
CA ASP A 551 -28.41 20.26 33.34
C ASP A 551 -28.63 21.68 33.90
N LYS A 552 -29.37 21.80 35.01
CA LYS A 552 -29.67 23.07 35.68
C LYS A 552 -29.13 23.11 37.10
N ASP A 553 -28.62 24.28 37.47
CA ASP A 553 -28.24 24.59 38.84
C ASP A 553 -29.47 24.79 39.74
N ALA A 554 -29.28 24.83 41.07
CA ALA A 554 -30.35 25.13 42.03
C ALA A 554 -31.01 26.51 41.81
N SER A 555 -30.36 27.38 41.03
CA SER A 555 -30.82 28.71 40.62
C SER A 555 -31.52 28.75 39.24
N GLY A 556 -31.66 27.60 38.57
CA GLY A 556 -32.27 27.50 37.23
C GLY A 556 -31.37 27.86 36.06
N ALA A 557 -30.12 28.28 36.33
CA ALA A 557 -29.12 28.55 35.28
C ALA A 557 -28.65 27.24 34.64
N GLN A 558 -28.52 27.25 33.31
CA GLN A 558 -28.03 26.11 32.54
C GLN A 558 -26.53 25.90 32.81
N LEU A 559 -26.18 24.69 33.21
CA LEU A 559 -24.79 24.28 33.45
C LEU A 559 -24.19 23.74 32.16
N GLU A 560 -22.93 24.06 31.92
CA GLU A 560 -22.18 23.49 30.80
C GLU A 560 -21.73 22.07 31.16
N ARG A 561 -21.85 21.16 30.18
CA ARG A 561 -21.41 19.77 30.32
C ARG A 561 -19.93 19.70 30.63
N ALA A 562 -19.52 18.75 31.47
CA ALA A 562 -18.13 18.59 31.88
C ALA A 562 -17.17 18.39 30.69
N PHE A 563 -17.57 17.59 29.69
CA PHE A 563 -16.79 17.41 28.47
C PHE A 563 -16.56 18.74 27.74
N CYS A 564 -17.63 19.51 27.53
CA CYS A 564 -17.56 20.79 26.84
C CYS A 564 -16.70 21.80 27.62
N LEU A 565 -16.84 21.86 28.95
CA LEU A 565 -16.11 22.80 29.79
C LEU A 565 -14.62 22.47 29.96
N PHE A 566 -14.28 21.20 30.17
CA PHE A 566 -12.90 20.80 30.50
C PHE A 566 -12.09 20.34 29.29
N VAL A 567 -12.72 19.78 28.26
CA VAL A 567 -12.02 19.21 27.10
C VAL A 567 -12.14 20.14 25.90
N LEU A 568 -13.37 20.48 25.48
CA LEU A 568 -13.56 21.26 24.25
C LEU A 568 -13.26 22.75 24.43
N ASP A 569 -13.64 23.37 25.54
CA ASP A 569 -13.48 24.81 25.73
C ASP A 569 -12.02 25.30 25.62
N PRO A 570 -11.01 24.62 26.22
CA PRO A 570 -9.61 24.97 25.98
C PRO A 570 -9.18 24.85 24.51
N ILE A 571 -9.66 23.81 23.81
CA ILE A 571 -9.34 23.56 22.39
C ILE A 571 -9.96 24.65 21.51
N PHE A 572 -11.25 24.96 21.70
CA PHE A 572 -11.95 26.02 20.97
C PHE A 572 -11.32 27.39 21.22
N LYS A 573 -10.99 27.72 22.47
CA LYS A 573 -10.30 28.97 22.80
C LYS A 573 -8.96 29.07 22.10
N LEU A 574 -8.16 28.00 22.14
CA LEU A 574 -6.85 27.97 21.51
C LEU A 574 -6.94 28.15 19.99
N ILE A 575 -7.83 27.40 19.32
CA ILE A 575 -8.04 27.49 17.87
C ILE A 575 -8.56 28.90 17.50
N ASN A 576 -9.56 29.41 18.21
CA ASN A 576 -10.14 30.72 17.91
C ASN A 576 -9.16 31.87 18.16
N SER A 577 -8.35 31.83 19.23
CA SER A 577 -7.36 32.88 19.49
C SER A 577 -6.23 32.86 18.46
N ILE A 578 -5.82 31.67 17.98
CA ILE A 578 -4.81 31.55 16.90
C ILE A 578 -5.38 32.03 15.55
N MET A 579 -6.59 31.59 15.19
CA MET A 579 -7.21 31.93 13.90
C MET A 579 -7.62 33.41 13.80
N ASN A 580 -7.95 34.05 14.93
CA ASN A 580 -8.26 35.48 15.01
C ASN A 580 -7.03 36.36 15.34
N PHE A 581 -5.82 35.82 15.27
CA PHE A 581 -4.55 36.55 15.44
C PHE A 581 -4.40 37.29 16.79
N LYS A 582 -4.97 36.75 17.87
CA LYS A 582 -4.92 37.35 19.21
C LYS A 582 -3.62 36.99 19.96
N LYS A 583 -2.50 37.62 19.60
CA LYS A 583 -1.15 37.25 20.07
C LYS A 583 -0.99 37.21 21.59
N GLU A 584 -1.51 38.21 22.32
CA GLU A 584 -1.43 38.26 23.78
C GLU A 584 -2.19 37.11 24.48
N GLU A 585 -3.39 36.80 23.98
CA GLU A 585 -4.18 35.65 24.48
C GLU A 585 -3.46 34.33 24.18
N VAL A 586 -2.83 34.20 23.01
CA VAL A 586 -2.10 32.99 22.61
C VAL A 586 -0.89 32.75 23.52
N GLU A 587 -0.08 33.77 23.81
CA GLU A 587 1.08 33.61 24.72
C GLU A 587 0.67 33.26 26.15
N THR A 588 -0.42 33.88 26.65
CA THR A 588 -0.97 33.53 27.97
C THR A 588 -1.60 32.13 28.02
N LEU A 589 -2.17 31.65 26.91
CA LEU A 589 -2.68 30.28 26.81
C LEU A 589 -1.55 29.26 26.69
N LEU A 590 -0.53 29.52 25.89
CA LEU A 590 0.63 28.64 25.72
C LEU A 590 1.38 28.45 27.05
N SER A 591 1.55 29.50 27.84
CA SER A 591 2.14 29.42 29.18
C SER A 591 1.29 28.63 30.16
N LYS A 592 -0.05 28.79 30.16
CA LYS A 592 -0.98 27.99 30.98
C LYS A 592 -1.02 26.51 30.62
N LEU A 593 -0.77 26.19 29.35
CA LEU A 593 -0.75 24.82 28.83
C LEU A 593 0.66 24.20 28.83
N GLU A 594 1.67 24.92 29.32
CA GLU A 594 3.07 24.48 29.41
C GLU A 594 3.67 24.10 28.03
N ILE A 595 3.27 24.81 26.96
CA ILE A 595 3.72 24.54 25.58
C ILE A 595 4.89 25.48 25.22
N ASN A 596 6.05 24.89 24.96
CA ASN A 596 7.25 25.63 24.54
C ASN A 596 7.41 25.63 23.01
N LEU A 597 7.41 26.82 22.40
CA LEU A 597 7.67 27.03 20.96
C LEU A 597 9.11 27.50 20.72
N LYS A 598 9.74 26.98 19.66
CA LYS A 598 11.06 27.45 19.18
C LYS A 598 10.91 28.82 18.51
N SER A 599 12.01 29.58 18.39
CA SER A 599 11.99 30.92 17.80
C SER A 599 11.38 30.94 16.38
N GLU A 600 11.74 29.97 15.53
CA GLU A 600 11.20 29.83 14.17
C GLU A 600 9.70 29.48 14.15
N GLU A 601 9.22 28.72 15.14
CA GLU A 601 7.81 28.32 15.23
C GLU A 601 6.92 29.46 15.72
N LYS A 602 7.48 30.44 16.46
CA LYS A 602 6.77 31.64 16.92
C LYS A 602 6.48 32.62 15.79
N GLU A 603 7.23 32.55 14.69
CA GLU A 603 7.03 33.39 13.51
C GLU A 603 5.90 32.87 12.60
N LEU A 604 5.46 31.61 12.79
CA LEU A 604 4.34 31.04 12.05
C LEU A 604 3.02 31.70 12.47
N GLU A 605 2.11 31.89 11.52
CA GLU A 605 0.77 32.44 11.78
C GLU A 605 -0.35 31.58 11.15
N GLY A 606 -1.58 31.80 11.60
CA GLY A 606 -2.78 31.12 11.10
C GLY A 606 -2.74 29.59 11.26
N LYS A 607 -3.13 28.86 10.20
CA LYS A 607 -3.23 27.39 10.20
C LYS A 607 -1.88 26.70 10.47
N ALA A 608 -0.76 27.30 10.04
CA ALA A 608 0.56 26.72 10.26
C ALA A 608 0.94 26.72 11.75
N LEU A 609 0.69 27.84 12.44
CA LEU A 609 0.89 27.95 13.89
C LEU A 609 -0.03 26.99 14.64
N MET A 610 -1.32 26.96 14.28
CA MET A 610 -2.29 26.05 14.90
C MET A 610 -1.85 24.59 14.80
N LYS A 611 -1.37 24.15 13.62
CA LYS A 611 -0.86 22.80 13.40
C LYS A 611 0.30 22.46 14.36
N VAL A 612 1.28 23.35 14.52
CA VAL A 612 2.44 23.12 15.40
C VAL A 612 2.03 23.10 16.87
N VAL A 613 1.20 24.06 17.28
CA VAL A 613 0.73 24.18 18.67
C VAL A 613 -0.09 22.95 19.06
N MET A 614 -1.04 22.53 18.22
CA MET A 614 -1.90 21.37 18.51
C MET A 614 -1.11 20.06 18.55
N ARG A 615 -0.12 19.87 17.66
CA ARG A 615 0.77 18.71 17.69
C ARG A 615 1.57 18.59 18.98
N LYS A 616 2.02 19.72 19.55
CA LYS A 616 2.73 19.74 20.83
C LYS A 616 1.80 19.57 22.02
N PHE A 617 0.58 20.08 21.92
CA PHE A 617 -0.40 20.01 22.99
C PHE A 617 -0.96 18.60 23.19
N LEU A 618 -1.38 17.96 22.08
CA LEU A 618 -2.06 16.68 22.04
C LEU A 618 -1.56 15.87 20.83
N PRO A 619 -0.37 15.24 20.90
CA PRO A 619 0.16 14.45 19.81
C PRO A 619 -0.78 13.28 19.46
N ALA A 620 -1.17 13.15 18.18
CA ALA A 620 -2.11 12.10 17.78
C ALA A 620 -1.60 10.69 18.04
N ALA A 621 -0.31 10.46 17.79
CA ALA A 621 0.30 9.14 17.94
C ALA A 621 0.27 8.65 19.39
N ASP A 622 0.51 9.52 20.37
CA ASP A 622 0.55 9.12 21.78
C ASP A 622 -0.85 8.69 22.26
N ALA A 623 -1.90 9.41 21.87
CA ALA A 623 -3.28 9.05 22.18
C ALA A 623 -3.69 7.70 21.58
N MET A 624 -3.31 7.46 20.32
CA MET A 624 -3.62 6.20 19.63
C MET A 624 -2.81 5.02 20.18
N LEU A 625 -1.50 5.19 20.41
CA LEU A 625 -0.63 4.13 20.94
C LEU A 625 -1.07 3.70 22.35
N GLU A 626 -1.39 4.66 23.22
CA GLU A 626 -1.94 4.39 24.56
C GLU A 626 -3.23 3.57 24.47
N MET A 627 -4.17 3.99 23.61
CA MET A 627 -5.44 3.29 23.38
C MET A 627 -5.21 1.86 22.86
N ILE A 628 -4.29 1.68 21.92
CA ILE A 628 -3.95 0.40 21.30
C ILE A 628 -3.38 -0.58 22.34
N VAL A 629 -2.40 -0.14 23.14
CA VAL A 629 -1.69 -1.02 24.08
C VAL A 629 -2.61 -1.49 25.21
N ILE A 630 -3.46 -0.59 25.73
CA ILE A 630 -4.35 -0.86 26.86
C ILE A 630 -5.52 -1.76 26.46
N HIS A 631 -6.18 -1.45 25.34
CA HIS A 631 -7.47 -2.07 25.00
C HIS A 631 -7.39 -3.23 24.01
N LEU A 632 -6.41 -3.23 23.09
CA LEU A 632 -6.29 -4.35 22.15
C LEU A 632 -5.69 -5.59 22.83
N PRO A 633 -6.16 -6.79 22.47
CA PRO A 633 -5.66 -8.03 23.05
C PRO A 633 -4.27 -8.39 22.55
N SER A 634 -3.49 -9.06 23.40
CA SER A 634 -2.28 -9.75 22.97
C SER A 634 -2.63 -11.00 22.13
N PRO A 635 -1.72 -11.49 21.28
CA PRO A 635 -1.88 -12.77 20.58
C PRO A 635 -2.21 -13.95 21.49
N VAL A 636 -1.69 -13.96 22.72
CA VAL A 636 -1.94 -15.01 23.71
C VAL A 636 -3.40 -14.97 24.17
N THR A 637 -3.91 -13.77 24.48
CA THR A 637 -5.31 -13.58 24.86
C THR A 637 -6.26 -13.86 23.70
N ALA A 638 -5.91 -13.39 22.49
CA ALA A 638 -6.76 -13.49 21.31
C ALA A 638 -6.90 -14.93 20.81
N GLN A 639 -5.80 -15.69 20.76
CA GLN A 639 -5.83 -17.06 20.24
C GLN A 639 -6.66 -18.01 21.12
N HIS A 640 -6.73 -17.77 22.43
CA HIS A 640 -7.51 -18.60 23.35
C HIS A 640 -8.98 -18.75 22.93
N TYR A 641 -9.63 -17.66 22.49
CA TYR A 641 -11.02 -17.69 22.03
C TYR A 641 -11.17 -17.77 20.50
N ARG A 642 -10.09 -17.58 19.73
CA ARG A 642 -10.13 -17.63 18.25
C ARG A 642 -9.74 -18.99 17.66
N ALA A 643 -8.92 -19.78 18.36
CA ALA A 643 -8.34 -21.01 17.82
C ALA A 643 -9.40 -21.98 17.26
N ASP A 644 -10.52 -22.17 17.96
CA ASP A 644 -11.61 -23.06 17.54
C ASP A 644 -12.27 -22.63 16.22
N GLN A 645 -12.21 -21.34 15.89
CA GLN A 645 -12.74 -20.82 14.62
C GLN A 645 -11.71 -20.89 13.49
N LEU A 646 -10.43 -20.77 13.84
CA LEU A 646 -9.32 -20.71 12.89
C LEU A 646 -8.85 -22.09 12.42
N TYR A 647 -8.97 -23.12 13.26
CA TYR A 647 -8.51 -24.48 12.96
C TYR A 647 -9.68 -25.35 12.44
N GLU A 648 -9.50 -26.09 11.33
CA GLU A 648 -10.56 -26.99 10.84
C GLU A 648 -10.58 -28.33 11.56
N GLY A 649 -9.48 -28.71 12.23
CA GLY A 649 -9.39 -29.95 12.97
C GLY A 649 -10.15 -29.92 14.30
N PRO A 650 -10.18 -31.07 15.02
CA PRO A 650 -10.81 -31.17 16.33
C PRO A 650 -10.19 -30.19 17.35
N SER A 651 -11.03 -29.65 18.26
CA SER A 651 -10.59 -28.70 19.30
C SER A 651 -9.68 -29.30 20.38
N ASP A 652 -9.66 -30.63 20.48
CA ASP A 652 -8.83 -31.44 21.39
C ASP A 652 -7.49 -31.85 20.77
N ASP A 653 -7.25 -31.53 19.50
CA ASP A 653 -6.00 -31.80 18.81
C ASP A 653 -4.83 -31.02 19.44
N GLU A 654 -3.63 -31.63 19.46
CA GLU A 654 -2.41 -31.03 20.01
C GLU A 654 -2.11 -29.69 19.34
N HIS A 655 -2.33 -29.61 18.02
CA HIS A 655 -2.14 -28.40 17.23
C HIS A 655 -3.13 -27.30 17.60
N CYS A 656 -4.39 -27.66 17.87
CA CYS A 656 -5.39 -26.69 18.30
C CYS A 656 -5.04 -26.13 19.69
N LEU A 657 -4.62 -26.99 20.61
CA LEU A 657 -4.16 -26.59 21.95
C LEU A 657 -2.90 -25.72 21.89
N ALA A 658 -1.96 -26.04 20.99
CA ALA A 658 -0.76 -25.25 20.76
C ALA A 658 -1.10 -23.84 20.23
N ILE A 659 -2.06 -23.73 19.31
CA ILE A 659 -2.59 -22.44 18.83
C ILE A 659 -3.27 -21.69 19.98
N LYS A 660 -4.16 -22.34 20.75
CA LYS A 660 -4.85 -21.70 21.90
C LYS A 660 -3.88 -21.07 22.89
N ASN A 661 -2.79 -21.76 23.19
CA ASN A 661 -1.79 -21.32 24.15
C ASN A 661 -0.70 -20.42 23.53
N CYS A 662 -0.67 -20.27 22.20
CA CYS A 662 0.37 -19.55 21.47
C CYS A 662 1.78 -20.03 21.86
N ASP A 663 2.00 -21.35 21.90
CA ASP A 663 3.25 -21.93 22.38
C ASP A 663 4.37 -21.85 21.31
N PRO A 664 5.48 -21.12 21.55
CA PRO A 664 6.59 -21.03 20.60
C PRO A 664 7.43 -22.31 20.49
N LYS A 665 7.29 -23.27 21.42
CA LYS A 665 8.04 -24.55 21.44
C LYS A 665 7.32 -25.70 20.77
N ALA A 666 6.02 -25.55 20.49
CA ALA A 666 5.22 -26.55 19.81
C ALA A 666 5.63 -26.71 18.34
N GLU A 667 4.97 -27.65 17.64
CA GLU A 667 5.12 -27.79 16.20
C GLU A 667 4.65 -26.52 15.47
N LEU A 668 5.27 -26.24 14.31
CA LEU A 668 4.98 -25.02 13.56
C LEU A 668 3.55 -25.07 13.03
N MET A 669 2.77 -24.03 13.31
CA MET A 669 1.50 -23.74 12.65
C MET A 669 1.51 -22.29 12.19
N LEU A 670 1.57 -22.07 10.88
CA LEU A 670 1.66 -20.75 10.26
C LEU A 670 0.64 -20.63 9.13
N TYR A 671 -0.13 -19.55 9.12
CA TYR A 671 -1.08 -19.27 8.05
C TYR A 671 -0.55 -18.19 7.12
N VAL A 672 -0.41 -18.51 5.84
CA VAL A 672 -0.11 -17.52 4.80
C VAL A 672 -1.43 -16.91 4.34
N SER A 673 -1.58 -15.60 4.50
CA SER A 673 -2.80 -14.87 4.16
C SER A 673 -2.77 -14.33 2.73
N LYS A 674 -1.63 -13.77 2.30
CA LYS A 674 -1.47 -13.19 0.97
C LYS A 674 -0.04 -13.31 0.45
N MET A 675 0.10 -13.15 -0.86
CA MET A 675 1.41 -13.07 -1.53
C MET A 675 1.72 -11.61 -1.86
N VAL A 676 2.80 -11.08 -1.29
CA VAL A 676 3.24 -9.69 -1.51
C VAL A 676 4.26 -9.67 -2.64
N PRO A 677 4.06 -8.88 -3.71
CA PRO A 677 5.03 -8.78 -4.80
C PRO A 677 6.34 -8.17 -4.31
N THR A 678 7.46 -8.73 -4.75
CA THR A 678 8.78 -8.17 -4.45
C THR A 678 9.18 -7.10 -5.46
N SER A 679 10.17 -6.27 -5.13
CA SER A 679 10.81 -5.35 -6.11
C SER A 679 11.40 -6.11 -7.30
N ASP A 680 11.85 -7.34 -7.07
CA ASP A 680 12.36 -8.23 -8.10
C ASP A 680 11.18 -8.84 -8.86
N LYS A 681 11.07 -8.49 -10.15
CA LYS A 681 9.97 -8.95 -11.00
C LYS A 681 9.90 -10.48 -11.02
N GLY A 682 8.76 -11.04 -10.57
CA GLY A 682 8.44 -12.46 -10.69
C GLY A 682 8.64 -13.31 -9.42
N ARG A 683 9.02 -12.71 -8.29
CA ARG A 683 9.00 -13.39 -6.98
C ARG A 683 7.99 -12.73 -6.05
N PHE A 684 7.48 -13.53 -5.12
CA PHE A 684 6.54 -13.09 -4.10
C PHE A 684 7.02 -13.49 -2.71
N TYR A 685 6.75 -12.62 -1.73
CA TYR A 685 6.85 -12.95 -0.33
C TYR A 685 5.51 -13.54 0.14
N ALA A 686 5.55 -14.70 0.79
CA ALA A 686 4.39 -15.23 1.48
C ALA A 686 4.24 -14.47 2.80
N PHE A 687 3.20 -13.65 2.92
CA PHE A 687 2.91 -12.87 4.11
C PHE A 687 1.90 -13.61 4.98
N GLY A 688 2.26 -13.85 6.23
CA GLY A 688 1.48 -14.70 7.13
C GLY A 688 1.80 -14.48 8.60
N ARG A 689 1.13 -15.25 9.44
CA ARG A 689 1.30 -15.22 10.90
C ARG A 689 1.65 -16.60 11.43
N VAL A 690 2.60 -16.64 12.35
CA VAL A 690 2.92 -17.83 13.14
C VAL A 690 1.92 -17.91 14.29
N PHE A 691 1.14 -18.97 14.38
CA PHE A 691 0.19 -19.21 15.48
C PHE A 691 0.79 -20.11 16.56
N ALA A 692 1.54 -21.14 16.17
CA ALA A 692 2.28 -22.00 17.09
C ALA A 692 3.66 -22.34 16.55
N GLY A 693 4.58 -22.67 17.45
CA GLY A 693 5.97 -23.00 17.15
C GLY A 693 6.82 -21.80 16.75
N THR A 694 8.01 -22.09 16.22
CA THR A 694 8.98 -21.08 15.75
C THR A 694 9.40 -21.42 14.32
N VAL A 695 9.30 -20.46 13.40
CA VAL A 695 9.75 -20.62 12.01
C VAL A 695 11.21 -20.18 11.88
N LYS A 696 12.03 -20.97 11.18
CA LYS A 696 13.46 -20.67 10.95
C LYS A 696 13.82 -20.69 9.48
N SER A 697 14.76 -19.83 9.10
CA SER A 697 15.38 -19.88 7.77
C SER A 697 16.05 -21.23 7.54
N GLY A 698 15.79 -21.87 6.39
CA GLY A 698 16.29 -23.20 6.04
C GLY A 698 15.46 -24.38 6.58
N GLN A 699 14.43 -24.13 7.40
CA GLN A 699 13.58 -25.19 7.96
C GLN A 699 12.73 -25.84 6.87
N LYS A 700 12.69 -27.18 6.85
CA LYS A 700 11.77 -27.94 5.99
C LYS A 700 10.36 -27.88 6.57
N VAL A 701 9.41 -27.42 5.76
CA VAL A 701 8.00 -27.28 6.13
C VAL A 701 7.12 -27.99 5.11
N ARG A 702 5.95 -28.42 5.58
CA ARG A 702 4.86 -28.95 4.77
C ARG A 702 3.94 -27.79 4.43
N ILE A 703 3.82 -27.52 3.14
CA ILE A 703 2.97 -26.50 2.54
C ILE A 703 1.66 -27.19 2.18
N GLN A 704 0.62 -26.93 2.95
CA GLN A 704 -0.73 -27.43 2.71
C GLN A 704 -1.53 -26.36 1.99
N GLY A 705 -1.99 -26.66 0.78
CA GLY A 705 -2.89 -25.79 0.04
C GLY A 705 -4.33 -25.84 0.59
N PRO A 706 -5.23 -24.97 0.11
CA PRO A 706 -6.59 -24.82 0.64
C PRO A 706 -7.43 -26.10 0.67
N ASN A 707 -7.19 -27.03 -0.28
CA ASN A 707 -7.98 -28.24 -0.44
C ASN A 707 -7.34 -29.49 0.20
N TYR A 708 -6.24 -29.31 0.94
CA TYR A 708 -5.56 -30.41 1.60
C TYR A 708 -6.48 -31.10 2.62
N VAL A 709 -6.49 -32.42 2.58
CA VAL A 709 -7.18 -33.29 3.56
C VAL A 709 -6.16 -34.23 4.16
N VAL A 710 -6.19 -34.39 5.49
CA VAL A 710 -5.27 -35.25 6.22
C VAL A 710 -5.31 -36.68 5.66
N GLY A 711 -4.12 -37.24 5.42
CA GLY A 711 -3.94 -38.57 4.82
C GLY A 711 -3.89 -38.61 3.29
N LYS A 712 -4.36 -37.57 2.58
CA LYS A 712 -4.18 -37.44 1.13
C LYS A 712 -2.87 -36.73 0.78
N LYS A 713 -2.34 -37.01 -0.41
CA LYS A 713 -1.16 -36.32 -0.98
C LYS A 713 -1.53 -35.16 -1.92
N GLU A 714 -2.82 -34.97 -2.16
CA GLU A 714 -3.34 -33.86 -2.98
C GLU A 714 -3.07 -32.53 -2.27
N ASP A 715 -2.60 -31.53 -3.02
CA ASP A 715 -2.35 -30.16 -2.52
C ASP A 715 -1.35 -30.07 -1.35
N LEU A 716 -0.37 -30.98 -1.31
CA LEU A 716 0.70 -31.04 -0.30
C LEU A 716 2.08 -30.96 -0.94
N PHE A 717 2.91 -30.02 -0.47
CA PHE A 717 4.30 -29.87 -0.91
C PHE A 717 5.27 -29.81 0.28
N ILE A 718 6.43 -30.46 0.19
CA ILE A 718 7.45 -30.42 1.26
C ILE A 718 8.68 -29.70 0.73
N LYS A 719 8.96 -28.51 1.28
CA LYS A 719 10.06 -27.65 0.85
C LYS A 719 10.65 -26.88 2.01
N ALA A 720 11.90 -26.44 1.86
CA ALA A 720 12.57 -25.62 2.85
C ALA A 720 12.26 -24.14 2.62
N ILE A 721 12.03 -23.41 3.71
CA ILE A 721 11.92 -21.95 3.69
C ILE A 721 13.31 -21.38 3.38
N GLN A 722 13.41 -20.52 2.37
CA GLN A 722 14.71 -19.98 1.98
C GLN A 722 15.19 -18.92 2.98
N ARG A 723 14.32 -17.95 3.29
CA ARG A 723 14.59 -16.84 4.23
C ARG A 723 13.30 -16.39 4.90
N THR A 724 13.45 -15.93 6.15
CA THR A 724 12.42 -15.25 6.91
C THR A 724 12.72 -13.74 6.91
N VAL A 725 11.71 -12.91 6.65
CA VAL A 725 11.86 -11.45 6.53
C VAL A 725 10.77 -10.70 7.28
N LEU A 726 11.16 -9.65 8.01
CA LEU A 726 10.27 -8.68 8.61
C LEU A 726 9.84 -7.65 7.56
N MET A 727 8.53 -7.39 7.48
CA MET A 727 7.99 -6.36 6.60
C MET A 727 8.01 -5.00 7.32
N MET A 728 8.74 -4.03 6.77
CA MET A 728 8.89 -2.67 7.32
C MET A 728 8.41 -1.63 6.30
N GLY A 729 7.12 -1.69 5.96
CA GLY A 729 6.50 -0.84 4.95
C GLY A 729 7.12 -1.08 3.56
N ARG A 730 7.94 -0.14 3.09
CA ARG A 730 8.64 -0.23 1.79
C ARG A 730 9.87 -1.14 1.80
N GLY A 731 10.45 -1.37 2.98
CA GLY A 731 11.66 -2.18 3.16
C GLY A 731 11.33 -3.56 3.72
N VAL A 732 12.28 -4.47 3.58
CA VAL A 732 12.27 -5.77 4.27
C VAL A 732 13.59 -5.96 5.00
N GLU A 733 13.51 -6.45 6.24
CA GLU A 733 14.67 -6.77 7.07
C GLU A 733 14.76 -8.28 7.23
N GLN A 734 15.94 -8.87 7.06
CA GLN A 734 16.10 -10.31 7.21
C GLN A 734 16.23 -10.68 8.69
N ILE A 735 15.52 -11.74 9.10
CA ILE A 735 15.63 -12.32 10.44
C ILE A 735 15.86 -13.83 10.33
N ASP A 736 16.54 -14.41 11.32
CA ASP A 736 16.86 -15.83 11.29
C ASP A 736 15.66 -16.70 11.67
N ASP A 737 14.91 -16.26 12.68
CA ASP A 737 13.76 -16.98 13.23
C ASP A 737 12.65 -16.04 13.73
N CYS A 738 11.43 -16.57 13.81
CA CYS A 738 10.24 -15.84 14.27
C CYS A 738 9.34 -16.75 15.11
N PRO A 739 9.08 -16.40 16.39
CA PRO A 739 8.24 -17.20 17.28
C PRO A 739 6.74 -16.96 17.08
N ALA A 740 5.92 -17.84 17.67
CA ALA A 740 4.47 -17.76 17.68
C ALA A 740 3.92 -16.40 18.12
N GLY A 741 2.80 -15.98 17.51
CA GLY A 741 2.11 -14.72 17.77
C GLY A 741 2.52 -13.55 16.88
N ASN A 742 3.58 -13.70 16.08
CA ASN A 742 4.13 -12.65 15.23
C ASN A 742 3.76 -12.81 13.75
N ILE A 743 3.73 -11.67 13.05
CA ILE A 743 3.49 -11.58 11.61
C ILE A 743 4.82 -11.52 10.88
N ILE A 744 4.95 -12.26 9.78
CA ILE A 744 6.21 -12.40 9.07
C ILE A 744 6.03 -12.61 7.56
N GLY A 745 7.06 -12.23 6.79
CA GLY A 745 7.21 -12.56 5.38
C GLY A 745 8.16 -13.75 5.19
N LEU A 746 7.83 -14.64 4.26
CA LEU A 746 8.65 -15.80 3.93
C LEU A 746 9.03 -15.81 2.45
N VAL A 747 10.25 -16.26 2.16
CA VAL A 747 10.79 -16.37 0.80
C VAL A 747 10.95 -17.84 0.42
N GLY A 748 10.54 -18.21 -0.81
CA GLY A 748 10.75 -19.54 -1.40
C GLY A 748 9.52 -20.48 -1.41
N ILE A 749 8.34 -19.98 -1.00
CA ILE A 749 7.08 -20.75 -0.97
C ILE A 749 6.18 -20.44 -2.18
N ASP A 750 6.45 -19.35 -2.89
CA ASP A 750 5.64 -18.77 -3.96
C ASP A 750 5.39 -19.67 -5.18
N GLN A 751 6.21 -20.69 -5.38
CA GLN A 751 6.01 -21.67 -6.45
C GLN A 751 4.94 -22.71 -6.13
N PHE A 752 4.76 -23.04 -4.85
CA PHE A 752 3.94 -24.16 -4.39
C PHE A 752 2.59 -23.69 -3.85
N LEU A 753 2.52 -22.45 -3.38
CA LEU A 753 1.30 -21.86 -2.87
C LEU A 753 0.78 -20.79 -3.84
N LEU A 754 -0.51 -20.84 -4.16
CA LEU A 754 -1.15 -19.87 -5.06
C LEU A 754 -1.58 -18.60 -4.30
N LYS A 755 -2.40 -18.73 -3.25
CA LYS A 755 -3.01 -17.59 -2.54
C LYS A 755 -2.77 -17.66 -1.04
N SER A 756 -3.49 -18.55 -0.39
CA SER A 756 -3.41 -18.81 1.04
C SER A 756 -3.17 -20.30 1.29
N GLY A 757 -2.69 -20.61 2.48
CA GLY A 757 -2.44 -21.99 2.89
C GLY A 757 -1.83 -22.07 4.27
N THR A 758 -1.78 -23.30 4.76
CA THR A 758 -1.25 -23.61 6.09
C THR A 758 0.14 -24.22 5.93
N LEU A 759 1.11 -23.71 6.69
CA LEU A 759 2.44 -24.27 6.78
C LEU A 759 2.60 -24.95 8.12
N THR A 760 3.03 -26.20 8.10
CA THR A 760 3.23 -26.99 9.32
C THR A 760 4.48 -27.86 9.25
N THR A 761 5.02 -28.24 10.41
CA THR A 761 6.02 -29.31 10.51
C THR A 761 5.39 -30.68 10.74
N SER A 762 4.13 -30.74 11.19
CA SER A 762 3.45 -31.97 11.58
C SER A 762 2.85 -32.73 10.40
N GLU A 763 2.76 -34.06 10.52
CA GLU A 763 2.00 -34.87 9.56
C GLU A 763 0.51 -34.94 9.88
N THR A 764 0.13 -34.75 11.14
CA THR A 764 -1.25 -34.91 11.63
C THR A 764 -2.04 -33.59 11.64
N ALA A 765 -1.36 -32.46 11.42
CA ALA A 765 -1.99 -31.14 11.42
C ALA A 765 -3.02 -30.98 10.29
N HIS A 766 -4.19 -30.48 10.67
CA HIS A 766 -5.24 -30.08 9.76
C HIS A 766 -4.98 -28.67 9.21
N ASN A 767 -5.68 -28.34 8.13
CA ASN A 767 -5.66 -26.98 7.60
C ASN A 767 -6.30 -25.99 8.57
N MET A 768 -5.80 -24.76 8.55
CA MET A 768 -6.54 -23.62 9.06
C MET A 768 -7.64 -23.24 8.07
N LYS A 769 -8.79 -22.81 8.61
CA LYS A 769 -9.99 -22.50 7.84
C LYS A 769 -9.70 -21.46 6.77
N VAL A 770 -10.07 -21.71 5.53
CA VAL A 770 -9.85 -20.77 4.43
C VAL A 770 -10.71 -19.51 4.63
N MET A 771 -10.22 -18.36 4.16
CA MET A 771 -10.98 -17.10 4.20
C MET A 771 -12.20 -17.17 3.28
N LYS A 772 -13.36 -16.76 3.80
CA LYS A 772 -14.53 -16.46 2.98
C LYS A 772 -14.44 -15.00 2.56
N PHE A 773 -14.28 -14.76 1.26
CA PHE A 773 -14.37 -13.40 0.73
C PHE A 773 -15.84 -13.01 0.67
N SER A 774 -16.19 -11.84 1.23
CA SER A 774 -17.59 -11.36 1.21
C SER A 774 -18.05 -10.88 -0.16
N VAL A 775 -17.12 -10.66 -1.09
CA VAL A 775 -17.41 -10.16 -2.43
C VAL A 775 -16.95 -11.17 -3.46
N SER A 776 -17.83 -11.46 -4.42
CA SER A 776 -17.53 -12.33 -5.55
C SER A 776 -17.02 -11.51 -6.74
N PRO A 777 -16.07 -12.02 -7.54
CA PRO A 777 -15.63 -11.36 -8.76
C PRO A 777 -16.66 -11.53 -9.88
N VAL A 778 -17.55 -10.54 -10.03
CA VAL A 778 -18.68 -10.57 -10.99
C VAL A 778 -18.35 -9.94 -12.35
N VAL A 779 -17.34 -9.06 -12.40
CA VAL A 779 -16.96 -8.35 -13.64
C VAL A 779 -15.86 -9.12 -14.34
N GLN A 780 -16.08 -9.47 -15.61
CA GLN A 780 -15.17 -10.30 -16.39
C GLN A 780 -14.74 -9.60 -17.68
N VAL A 781 -13.50 -9.81 -18.11
CA VAL A 781 -13.01 -9.39 -19.43
C VAL A 781 -12.16 -10.49 -20.05
N ALA A 782 -12.28 -10.63 -21.37
CA ALA A 782 -11.35 -11.42 -22.16
C ALA A 782 -10.09 -10.60 -22.45
N VAL A 783 -8.94 -11.22 -22.23
CA VAL A 783 -7.61 -10.62 -22.40
C VAL A 783 -6.82 -11.43 -23.41
N GLU A 784 -6.40 -10.78 -24.49
CA GLU A 784 -5.56 -11.35 -25.53
C GLU A 784 -4.25 -10.56 -25.66
N VAL A 785 -3.20 -11.22 -26.14
CA VAL A 785 -1.97 -10.52 -26.56
C VAL A 785 -2.15 -9.92 -27.95
N LYS A 786 -1.62 -8.71 -28.19
CA LYS A 786 -1.60 -8.15 -29.55
C LYS A 786 -0.74 -8.97 -30.50
N ASN A 787 0.36 -9.53 -29.98
CA ASN A 787 1.29 -10.38 -30.72
C ASN A 787 1.16 -11.81 -30.24
N GLY A 788 0.81 -12.76 -31.12
CA GLY A 788 0.66 -14.17 -30.76
C GLY A 788 1.91 -14.82 -30.15
N ASN A 789 3.10 -14.34 -30.50
CA ASN A 789 4.38 -14.84 -29.95
C ASN A 789 4.54 -14.57 -28.44
N ASP A 790 3.82 -13.60 -27.90
CA ASP A 790 3.89 -13.22 -26.49
C ASP A 790 2.88 -14.00 -25.61
N LEU A 791 2.11 -14.94 -26.19
CA LEU A 791 1.13 -15.74 -25.45
C LEU A 791 1.71 -16.46 -24.22
N PRO A 792 2.93 -17.06 -24.26
CA PRO A 792 3.52 -17.67 -23.07
C PRO A 792 3.75 -16.68 -21.92
N LYS A 793 4.08 -15.41 -22.24
CA LYS A 793 4.26 -14.35 -21.23
C LYS A 793 2.92 -13.94 -20.63
N LEU A 794 1.85 -13.92 -21.42
CA LEU A 794 0.50 -13.66 -20.90
C LEU A 794 0.07 -14.76 -19.93
N VAL A 795 0.23 -16.04 -20.30
CA VAL A 795 -0.14 -17.16 -19.42
C VAL A 795 0.64 -17.11 -18.10
N GLU A 796 1.94 -16.83 -18.15
CA GLU A 796 2.77 -16.65 -16.95
C GLU A 796 2.36 -15.40 -16.15
N GLY A 797 2.04 -14.29 -16.82
CA GLY A 797 1.55 -13.06 -16.20
C GLY A 797 0.20 -13.26 -15.50
N LEU A 798 -0.73 -13.99 -16.11
CA LEU A 798 -2.03 -14.32 -15.53
C LEU A 798 -1.89 -15.20 -14.28
N LYS A 799 -0.97 -16.16 -14.28
CA LYS A 799 -0.64 -16.95 -13.08
C LYS A 799 -0.11 -16.07 -11.96
N ARG A 800 0.74 -15.08 -12.28
CA ARG A 800 1.28 -14.13 -11.28
C ARG A 800 0.19 -13.21 -10.74
N LEU A 801 -0.69 -12.71 -11.60
CA LEU A 801 -1.83 -11.89 -11.20
C LEU A 801 -2.77 -12.65 -10.26
N SER A 802 -3.07 -13.91 -10.58
CA SER A 802 -3.90 -14.78 -9.73
C SER A 802 -3.28 -15.08 -8.38
N LYS A 803 -1.94 -15.01 -8.26
CA LYS A 803 -1.22 -15.13 -6.98
C LYS A 803 -1.21 -13.83 -6.19
N SER A 804 -1.05 -12.69 -6.88
CA SER A 804 -0.89 -11.40 -6.22
C SER A 804 -2.18 -10.89 -5.57
N ASP A 805 -3.33 -11.16 -6.21
CA ASP A 805 -4.62 -10.74 -5.69
C ASP A 805 -5.44 -11.93 -5.15
N PRO A 806 -5.91 -11.88 -3.89
CA PRO A 806 -6.68 -12.98 -3.31
C PRO A 806 -8.01 -13.28 -4.02
N CYS A 807 -8.68 -12.29 -4.61
CA CYS A 807 -10.03 -12.43 -5.17
C CYS A 807 -10.06 -12.57 -6.70
N VAL A 808 -9.02 -12.10 -7.40
CA VAL A 808 -8.98 -12.23 -8.86
C VAL A 808 -8.99 -13.70 -9.28
N LEU A 809 -9.81 -14.01 -10.28
CA LEU A 809 -9.84 -15.30 -10.94
C LEU A 809 -9.38 -15.14 -12.38
N CYS A 810 -8.34 -15.89 -12.73
CA CYS A 810 -7.83 -15.99 -14.10
C CYS A 810 -8.04 -17.42 -14.58
N TYR A 811 -8.83 -17.62 -15.62
CA TYR A 811 -9.07 -18.94 -16.20
C TYR A 811 -9.21 -18.85 -17.72
N MET A 812 -9.10 -19.99 -18.38
CA MET A 812 -9.35 -20.10 -19.81
C MET A 812 -10.80 -20.55 -20.02
N SER A 813 -11.55 -19.79 -20.81
CA SER A 813 -12.88 -20.16 -21.26
C SER A 813 -12.81 -21.43 -22.14
N PRO A 814 -13.88 -22.24 -22.22
CA PRO A 814 -14.00 -23.31 -23.20
C PRO A 814 -13.80 -22.85 -24.67
N SER A 815 -14.06 -21.57 -24.96
CA SER A 815 -13.79 -20.94 -26.27
C SER A 815 -12.31 -20.71 -26.57
N GLY A 816 -11.42 -20.91 -25.58
CA GLY A 816 -9.98 -20.65 -25.70
C GLY A 816 -9.56 -19.22 -25.31
N GLU A 817 -10.50 -18.36 -24.91
CA GLU A 817 -10.21 -17.00 -24.45
C GLU A 817 -9.70 -17.00 -23.00
N HIS A 818 -8.73 -16.13 -22.67
CA HIS A 818 -8.30 -15.94 -21.30
C HIS A 818 -9.17 -14.90 -20.60
N ILE A 819 -9.86 -15.29 -19.55
CA ILE A 819 -10.77 -14.44 -18.79
C ILE A 819 -10.10 -14.00 -17.50
N VAL A 820 -10.19 -12.70 -17.20
CA VAL A 820 -9.85 -12.10 -15.90
C VAL A 820 -11.15 -11.61 -15.26
N ALA A 821 -11.46 -12.14 -14.09
CA ALA A 821 -12.63 -11.74 -13.30
C ALA A 821 -12.20 -10.99 -12.03
N ALA A 822 -12.87 -9.86 -11.77
CA ALA A 822 -12.62 -8.96 -10.66
C ALA A 822 -13.94 -8.53 -9.98
N THR A 823 -13.85 -7.92 -8.80
CA THR A 823 -15.00 -7.49 -7.99
C THR A 823 -15.73 -6.28 -8.56
N GLY A 824 -15.00 -5.33 -9.16
CA GLY A 824 -15.53 -4.08 -9.69
C GLY A 824 -14.68 -3.52 -10.84
N GLU A 825 -15.14 -2.42 -11.42
CA GLU A 825 -14.51 -1.77 -12.58
C GLU A 825 -13.11 -1.23 -12.23
N LEU A 826 -12.97 -0.56 -11.08
CA LEU A 826 -11.70 0.00 -10.64
C LEU A 826 -10.70 -1.12 -10.31
N HIS A 827 -11.16 -2.17 -9.62
CA HIS A 827 -10.33 -3.35 -9.38
C HIS A 827 -9.79 -3.93 -10.69
N LEU A 828 -10.67 -4.08 -11.68
CA LEU A 828 -10.31 -4.65 -12.97
C LEU A 828 -9.30 -3.78 -13.72
N GLU A 829 -9.50 -2.46 -13.75
CA GLU A 829 -8.58 -1.50 -14.38
C GLU A 829 -7.15 -1.66 -13.82
N ILE A 830 -7.02 -1.75 -12.49
CA ILE A 830 -5.73 -1.92 -11.82
C ILE A 830 -5.14 -3.31 -12.12
N CYS A 831 -5.94 -4.37 -12.10
CA CYS A 831 -5.47 -5.72 -12.44
C CYS A 831 -4.93 -5.80 -13.87
N LEU A 832 -5.61 -5.16 -14.83
CA LEU A 832 -5.19 -5.12 -16.22
C LEU A 832 -3.93 -4.28 -16.41
N SER A 833 -3.82 -3.17 -15.69
CA SER A 833 -2.60 -2.35 -15.64
C SER A 833 -1.42 -3.13 -15.07
N ASP A 834 -1.60 -3.83 -13.94
CA ASP A 834 -0.59 -4.69 -13.32
C ASP A 834 -0.18 -5.83 -14.26
N LEU A 835 -1.15 -6.43 -14.96
CA LEU A 835 -0.89 -7.47 -15.95
C LEU A 835 -0.05 -6.95 -17.11
N GLN A 836 -0.43 -5.80 -17.69
CA GLN A 836 0.25 -5.21 -18.84
C GLN A 836 1.64 -4.68 -18.50
N ASN A 837 1.81 -3.99 -17.37
CA ASN A 837 3.03 -3.26 -17.03
C ASN A 837 4.03 -4.08 -16.19
N ASP A 838 3.54 -4.86 -15.22
CA ASP A 838 4.39 -5.50 -14.21
C ASP A 838 4.52 -7.02 -14.37
N HIS A 839 3.41 -7.72 -14.61
CA HIS A 839 3.41 -9.19 -14.62
C HIS A 839 3.78 -9.79 -15.98
N ALA A 840 3.04 -9.45 -17.04
CA ALA A 840 3.28 -9.96 -18.39
C ALA A 840 4.22 -9.05 -19.19
N GLY A 841 4.14 -7.72 -18.99
CA GLY A 841 5.01 -6.75 -19.67
C GLY A 841 4.76 -6.67 -21.19
N VAL A 842 3.54 -6.95 -21.64
CA VAL A 842 3.16 -7.05 -23.05
C VAL A 842 1.88 -6.28 -23.32
N PRO A 843 1.73 -5.65 -24.49
CA PRO A 843 0.52 -4.91 -24.83
C PRO A 843 -0.66 -5.87 -25.02
N LEU A 844 -1.74 -5.59 -24.30
CA LEU A 844 -2.95 -6.41 -24.28
C LEU A 844 -4.02 -5.85 -25.22
N LYS A 845 -4.90 -6.73 -25.69
CA LYS A 845 -6.18 -6.43 -26.31
C LYS A 845 -7.26 -6.90 -25.35
N ILE A 846 -8.05 -5.97 -24.86
CA ILE A 846 -9.02 -6.20 -23.78
C ILE A 846 -10.42 -6.08 -24.40
N SER A 847 -11.28 -7.07 -24.15
CA SER A 847 -12.69 -7.01 -24.57
C SER A 847 -13.48 -6.03 -23.69
N PRO A 848 -14.68 -5.61 -24.11
CA PRO A 848 -15.63 -4.99 -23.20
C PRO A 848 -15.91 -5.89 -21.99
N PRO A 849 -16.20 -5.31 -20.81
CA PRO A 849 -16.54 -6.08 -19.63
C PRO A 849 -17.89 -6.78 -19.82
N VAL A 850 -17.97 -8.00 -19.28
CA VAL A 850 -19.14 -8.87 -19.29
C VAL A 850 -19.41 -9.30 -17.85
N VAL A 851 -20.68 -9.52 -17.53
CA VAL A 851 -21.12 -9.94 -16.20
C VAL A 851 -21.38 -11.46 -16.18
N SER A 852 -21.02 -12.12 -15.08
CA SER A 852 -21.43 -13.52 -14.85
C SER A 852 -22.87 -13.59 -14.38
N TYR A 853 -23.67 -14.48 -14.97
CA TYR A 853 -25.06 -14.69 -14.58
C TYR A 853 -25.18 -15.97 -13.73
N ARG A 854 -26.37 -16.23 -13.20
CA ARG A 854 -26.71 -17.53 -12.62
C ARG A 854 -27.96 -18.07 -13.28
N GLU A 855 -28.12 -19.38 -13.28
CA GLU A 855 -29.33 -20.01 -13.79
C GLU A 855 -30.17 -20.53 -12.63
N THR A 856 -31.48 -20.29 -12.68
CA THR A 856 -32.42 -20.72 -11.65
C THR A 856 -33.73 -21.20 -12.28
N VAL A 857 -34.68 -21.62 -11.45
CA VAL A 857 -36.03 -22.04 -11.85
C VAL A 857 -37.05 -21.20 -11.10
N GLU A 858 -38.18 -20.89 -11.74
CA GLU A 858 -39.27 -20.12 -11.09
C GLU A 858 -40.40 -21.04 -10.58
N GLY A 859 -40.62 -22.18 -11.24
CA GLY A 859 -41.69 -23.11 -10.91
C GLY A 859 -41.20 -24.54 -10.64
N GLU A 860 -42.12 -25.40 -10.21
CA GLU A 860 -41.85 -26.85 -10.16
C GLU A 860 -41.87 -27.45 -11.57
N SER A 861 -41.02 -28.46 -11.82
CA SER A 861 -41.06 -29.23 -13.06
C SER A 861 -42.49 -29.74 -13.38
N ARG A 862 -43.01 -29.36 -14.55
CA ARG A 862 -44.37 -29.73 -15.01
C ARG A 862 -44.60 -31.25 -15.05
N ILE A 863 -43.57 -32.01 -15.40
CA ILE A 863 -43.57 -33.48 -15.39
C ILE A 863 -42.27 -34.00 -14.74
N PRO A 864 -42.28 -35.19 -14.11
CA PRO A 864 -41.05 -35.85 -13.67
C PRO A 864 -40.11 -36.10 -14.86
N ALA A 865 -38.91 -35.56 -14.82
CA ALA A 865 -37.91 -35.80 -15.84
C ALA A 865 -37.34 -37.22 -15.68
N LEU A 866 -37.19 -37.93 -16.80
CA LEU A 866 -36.61 -39.26 -16.85
C LEU A 866 -35.36 -39.24 -17.72
N SER A 867 -34.27 -39.84 -17.22
CA SER A 867 -33.12 -40.18 -18.07
C SER A 867 -32.69 -41.63 -17.85
N LYS A 868 -32.27 -42.26 -18.95
CA LYS A 868 -31.74 -43.64 -19.02
C LYS A 868 -30.21 -43.59 -19.06
N SER A 869 -29.57 -44.60 -18.47
CA SER A 869 -28.13 -44.82 -18.63
C SER A 869 -27.76 -45.24 -20.05
N PRO A 870 -26.49 -45.05 -20.47
CA PRO A 870 -26.02 -45.55 -21.76
C PRO A 870 -26.31 -47.04 -21.99
N ASN A 871 -26.23 -47.86 -20.94
CA ASN A 871 -26.61 -49.28 -20.99
C ASN A 871 -28.14 -49.54 -20.92
N LYS A 872 -28.97 -48.51 -20.82
CA LYS A 872 -30.45 -48.52 -20.76
C LYS A 872 -31.09 -49.25 -19.58
N HIS A 873 -30.30 -49.80 -18.67
CA HIS A 873 -30.78 -50.57 -17.51
C HIS A 873 -31.07 -49.70 -16.28
N ASN A 874 -30.35 -48.59 -16.13
CA ASN A 874 -30.57 -47.66 -15.02
C ASN A 874 -31.42 -46.48 -15.47
N ARG A 875 -32.32 -46.03 -14.60
CA ARG A 875 -33.21 -44.90 -14.88
C ARG A 875 -33.36 -44.06 -13.63
N ILE A 876 -33.28 -42.75 -13.78
CA ILE A 876 -33.43 -41.79 -12.68
C ILE A 876 -34.60 -40.88 -13.01
N TYR A 877 -35.51 -40.73 -12.05
CA TYR A 877 -36.65 -39.82 -12.12
C TYR A 877 -36.38 -38.63 -11.19
N LEU A 878 -36.40 -37.41 -11.74
CA LEU A 878 -36.04 -36.19 -11.03
C LEU A 878 -37.07 -35.08 -11.25
N LYS A 879 -37.33 -34.28 -10.23
CA LYS A 879 -38.02 -32.99 -10.35
C LYS A 879 -37.16 -31.86 -9.80
N ALA A 880 -37.25 -30.70 -10.42
CA ALA A 880 -36.66 -29.46 -9.94
C ALA A 880 -37.74 -28.56 -9.34
N THR A 881 -37.39 -27.89 -8.25
CA THR A 881 -38.24 -26.92 -7.53
C THR A 881 -37.37 -25.72 -7.11
N PRO A 882 -37.92 -24.50 -7.10
CA PRO A 882 -37.20 -23.34 -6.60
C PRO A 882 -37.01 -23.43 -5.09
N MET A 883 -35.91 -22.87 -4.61
CA MET A 883 -35.66 -22.65 -3.18
C MET A 883 -35.91 -21.19 -2.80
N GLU A 884 -36.42 -20.97 -1.60
CA GLU A 884 -36.60 -19.63 -1.05
C GLU A 884 -35.27 -18.89 -0.88
N GLU A 885 -35.27 -17.59 -1.14
CA GLU A 885 -34.05 -16.78 -1.17
C GLU A 885 -33.37 -16.70 0.21
N GLU A 886 -34.14 -16.66 1.29
CA GLU A 886 -33.60 -16.67 2.66
C GLU A 886 -32.79 -17.95 2.93
N CYS A 887 -33.27 -19.09 2.45
CA CYS A 887 -32.55 -20.36 2.55
C CYS A 887 -31.30 -20.37 1.67
N ASN A 888 -31.35 -19.77 0.47
CA ASN A 888 -30.19 -19.66 -0.42
C ASN A 888 -29.07 -18.85 0.24
N LEU A 889 -29.41 -17.68 0.78
CA LEU A 889 -28.47 -16.82 1.50
C LEU A 889 -27.91 -17.50 2.75
N ALA A 890 -28.71 -18.28 3.48
CA ALA A 890 -28.25 -19.02 4.65
C ALA A 890 -27.21 -20.09 4.31
N ILE A 891 -27.35 -20.77 3.16
CA ILE A 891 -26.37 -21.73 2.65
C ILE A 891 -25.09 -20.99 2.21
N GLU A 892 -25.22 -19.91 1.44
CA GLU A 892 -24.08 -19.13 0.94
C GLU A 892 -23.27 -18.49 2.07
N ASN A 893 -23.94 -17.94 3.09
CA ASN A 893 -23.30 -17.41 4.30
C ASN A 893 -22.68 -18.54 5.15
N GLY A 894 -23.10 -19.79 4.95
CA GLY A 894 -22.66 -20.97 5.69
C GLY A 894 -23.23 -21.05 7.10
N ILE A 895 -24.43 -20.49 7.32
CA ILE A 895 -25.25 -20.78 8.48
C ILE A 895 -25.74 -22.23 8.38
N ILE A 896 -26.20 -22.63 7.19
CA ILE A 896 -26.46 -24.01 6.82
C ILE A 896 -25.17 -24.60 6.23
N ASP A 897 -24.32 -25.17 7.08
CA ASP A 897 -23.08 -25.81 6.63
C ASP A 897 -23.35 -27.24 6.11
N PRO A 898 -22.95 -27.57 4.87
CA PRO A 898 -22.99 -28.94 4.34
C PRO A 898 -22.27 -29.97 5.20
N ARG A 899 -21.24 -29.55 5.96
CA ARG A 899 -20.42 -30.40 6.84
C ARG A 899 -21.00 -30.57 8.25
N ALA A 900 -22.01 -29.77 8.62
CA ALA A 900 -22.64 -29.88 9.94
C ALA A 900 -23.38 -31.22 10.13
N ASP A 901 -23.60 -31.61 11.39
CA ASP A 901 -24.37 -32.80 11.71
C ASP A 901 -25.77 -32.75 11.07
N LEU A 902 -26.16 -33.86 10.44
CA LEU A 902 -27.40 -33.96 9.66
C LEU A 902 -28.65 -33.64 10.48
N LYS A 903 -28.68 -33.98 11.78
CA LYS A 903 -29.85 -33.73 12.63
C LYS A 903 -29.94 -32.27 13.05
N VAL A 904 -28.80 -31.65 13.35
CA VAL A 904 -28.72 -30.22 13.70
C VAL A 904 -29.13 -29.38 12.51
N ARG A 905 -28.54 -29.65 11.34
CA ARG A 905 -28.87 -28.97 10.08
C ARG A 905 -30.34 -29.13 9.72
N ALA A 906 -30.90 -30.34 9.82
CA ALA A 906 -32.29 -30.58 9.47
C ALA A 906 -33.29 -29.89 10.40
N ARG A 907 -32.96 -29.74 11.69
CA ARG A 907 -33.79 -28.95 12.61
C ARG A 907 -33.72 -27.46 12.30
N LEU A 908 -32.52 -26.93 12.09
CA LEU A 908 -32.32 -25.54 11.70
C LEU A 908 -33.13 -25.17 10.44
N MET A 909 -33.04 -26.02 9.40
CA MET A 909 -33.80 -25.81 8.16
C MET A 909 -35.31 -25.84 8.37
N ALA A 910 -35.80 -26.66 9.30
CA ALA A 910 -37.23 -26.76 9.57
C ALA A 910 -37.76 -25.62 10.44
N ASP A 911 -37.01 -25.25 11.48
CA ASP A 911 -37.43 -24.25 12.45
C ASP A 911 -37.36 -22.83 11.88
N GLU A 912 -36.34 -22.51 11.06
CA GLU A 912 -36.09 -21.15 10.56
C GLU A 912 -36.54 -20.95 9.09
N TYR A 913 -36.53 -21.99 8.26
CA TYR A 913 -36.72 -21.87 6.80
C TYR A 913 -37.89 -22.69 6.25
N GLY A 914 -38.76 -23.21 7.12
CA GLY A 914 -40.00 -23.89 6.71
C GLY A 914 -39.83 -25.24 6.02
N TRP A 915 -38.65 -25.88 6.08
CA TRP A 915 -38.43 -27.20 5.50
C TRP A 915 -39.05 -28.33 6.33
N ASP A 916 -39.40 -29.44 5.68
CA ASP A 916 -39.71 -30.65 6.42
C ASP A 916 -38.43 -31.28 7.01
N VAL A 917 -38.46 -31.62 8.30
CA VAL A 917 -37.32 -32.20 9.03
C VAL A 917 -36.88 -33.53 8.39
N THR A 918 -37.80 -34.32 7.85
CA THR A 918 -37.47 -35.62 7.27
C THR A 918 -36.81 -35.46 5.90
N GLU A 919 -37.27 -34.50 5.09
CA GLU A 919 -36.65 -34.15 3.80
C GLU A 919 -35.26 -33.54 3.99
N ALA A 920 -35.10 -32.62 4.95
CA ALA A 920 -33.82 -31.97 5.22
C ALA A 920 -32.73 -32.96 5.69
N ARG A 921 -33.12 -34.07 6.35
CA ARG A 921 -32.20 -35.17 6.69
C ARG A 921 -31.77 -36.00 5.48
N LYS A 922 -32.58 -36.01 4.42
CA LYS A 922 -32.34 -36.76 3.19
C LYS A 922 -31.62 -35.95 2.11
N ILE A 923 -31.11 -34.76 2.44
CA ILE A 923 -30.21 -34.02 1.56
C ILE A 923 -28.92 -34.82 1.38
N TRP A 924 -28.60 -35.18 0.14
CA TRP A 924 -27.41 -35.95 -0.20
C TRP A 924 -26.18 -35.08 -0.39
N CYS A 925 -26.31 -33.98 -1.12
CA CYS A 925 -25.22 -33.06 -1.40
C CYS A 925 -25.74 -31.66 -1.75
N PHE A 926 -24.83 -30.71 -1.60
CA PHE A 926 -24.98 -29.31 -2.02
C PHE A 926 -24.12 -29.10 -3.27
N GLY A 927 -24.47 -28.19 -4.16
CA GLY A 927 -23.70 -27.93 -5.37
C GLY A 927 -23.86 -26.49 -5.90
N PRO A 928 -22.91 -25.99 -6.71
CA PRO A 928 -21.65 -26.62 -7.09
C PRO A 928 -20.60 -26.64 -5.96
N ASP A 929 -19.50 -27.38 -6.17
CA ASP A 929 -18.33 -27.52 -5.29
C ASP A 929 -18.66 -27.86 -3.83
N GLY A 930 -19.78 -28.56 -3.60
CA GLY A 930 -20.20 -29.02 -2.26
C GLY A 930 -20.73 -27.93 -1.32
N THR A 931 -20.78 -26.67 -1.75
CA THR A 931 -21.16 -25.52 -0.90
C THR A 931 -22.19 -24.58 -1.52
N GLY A 932 -22.47 -24.71 -2.83
CA GLY A 932 -23.46 -23.86 -3.49
C GLY A 932 -24.90 -24.13 -3.02
N ALA A 933 -25.74 -23.10 -3.19
CA ALA A 933 -27.17 -23.11 -2.84
C ALA A 933 -28.03 -23.92 -3.84
N ASN A 934 -27.66 -25.17 -4.09
CA ASN A 934 -28.49 -26.14 -4.79
C ASN A 934 -28.40 -27.47 -4.06
N VAL A 935 -29.51 -28.18 -3.91
CA VAL A 935 -29.56 -29.41 -3.11
C VAL A 935 -30.18 -30.56 -3.86
N VAL A 936 -29.67 -31.77 -3.61
CA VAL A 936 -30.31 -33.02 -4.05
C VAL A 936 -30.94 -33.69 -2.84
N VAL A 937 -32.25 -33.94 -2.91
CA VAL A 937 -33.05 -34.58 -1.87
C VAL A 937 -33.55 -35.93 -2.36
N ASP A 938 -33.39 -36.95 -1.52
CA ASP A 938 -33.93 -38.28 -1.77
C ASP A 938 -35.37 -38.41 -1.26
N GLU A 939 -36.32 -38.56 -2.18
CA GLU A 939 -37.74 -38.81 -1.89
C GLU A 939 -38.17 -40.24 -2.25
N THR A 940 -37.22 -41.10 -2.64
CA THR A 940 -37.49 -42.46 -3.07
C THR A 940 -38.01 -43.33 -1.91
N LYS A 941 -38.77 -44.38 -2.26
CA LYS A 941 -39.32 -45.33 -1.29
C LYS A 941 -38.97 -46.76 -1.68
N ALA A 942 -38.25 -47.45 -0.80
CA ALA A 942 -37.90 -48.87 -0.92
C ALA A 942 -37.07 -49.27 -2.16
N VAL A 943 -36.18 -48.39 -2.64
CA VAL A 943 -35.26 -48.69 -3.74
C VAL A 943 -34.02 -49.44 -3.22
N GLN A 944 -33.72 -50.60 -3.82
CA GLN A 944 -32.52 -51.39 -3.49
C GLN A 944 -31.26 -50.77 -4.13
N TYR A 945 -30.09 -50.95 -3.50
CA TYR A 945 -28.77 -50.50 -3.99
C TYR A 945 -28.58 -48.97 -4.11
N LEU A 946 -29.51 -48.17 -3.58
CA LEU A 946 -29.48 -46.70 -3.68
C LEU A 946 -28.21 -46.07 -3.06
N ASN A 947 -27.75 -46.59 -1.92
CA ASN A 947 -26.56 -46.09 -1.24
C ASN A 947 -25.27 -46.24 -2.07
N GLU A 948 -25.20 -47.25 -2.95
CA GLU A 948 -24.00 -47.49 -3.77
C GLU A 948 -23.84 -46.45 -4.88
N ILE A 949 -24.93 -45.88 -5.37
CA ILE A 949 -24.90 -44.88 -6.43
C ILE A 949 -24.78 -43.45 -5.90
N LYS A 950 -24.86 -43.24 -4.58
CA LYS A 950 -24.88 -41.90 -3.95
C LYS A 950 -23.67 -41.05 -4.36
N ASP A 951 -22.47 -41.62 -4.33
CA ASP A 951 -21.25 -40.90 -4.71
C ASP A 951 -21.23 -40.55 -6.21
N HIS A 952 -21.77 -41.44 -7.05
CA HIS A 952 -21.89 -41.21 -8.49
C HIS A 952 -22.94 -40.14 -8.83
N VAL A 953 -24.07 -40.14 -8.12
CA VAL A 953 -25.08 -39.08 -8.23
C VAL A 953 -24.49 -37.75 -7.79
N ASN A 954 -23.77 -37.72 -6.67
CA ASN A 954 -23.11 -36.49 -6.20
C ASN A 954 -22.13 -35.96 -7.26
N SER A 955 -21.23 -36.80 -7.79
CA SER A 955 -20.29 -36.37 -8.84
C SER A 955 -20.97 -35.91 -10.13
N GLY A 956 -22.06 -36.59 -10.54
CA GLY A 956 -22.87 -36.17 -11.68
C GLY A 956 -23.58 -34.83 -11.44
N PHE A 957 -24.08 -34.61 -10.22
CA PHE A 957 -24.73 -33.38 -9.82
C PHE A 957 -23.76 -32.21 -9.69
N GLN A 958 -22.56 -32.40 -9.13
CA GLN A 958 -21.53 -31.35 -9.10
C GLN A 958 -21.17 -30.89 -10.51
N TRP A 959 -21.11 -31.81 -11.47
CA TRP A 959 -20.88 -31.47 -12.86
C TRP A 959 -22.05 -30.70 -13.48
N ALA A 960 -23.27 -31.16 -13.27
CA ALA A 960 -24.48 -30.51 -13.81
C ALA A 960 -24.77 -29.14 -13.20
N SER A 961 -24.54 -28.96 -11.90
CA SER A 961 -24.75 -27.68 -11.21
C SER A 961 -23.69 -26.63 -11.56
N LYS A 962 -22.53 -27.05 -12.07
CA LYS A 962 -21.47 -26.15 -12.54
C LYS A 962 -21.74 -25.60 -13.94
N GLU A 963 -22.33 -26.42 -14.82
CA GLU A 963 -22.65 -26.09 -16.20
C GLU A 963 -24.15 -26.21 -16.42
N GLY A 964 -24.91 -25.13 -16.26
CA GLY A 964 -26.37 -25.12 -16.47
C GLY A 964 -26.79 -25.30 -17.95
N PRO A 965 -28.06 -25.64 -18.20
CA PRO A 965 -28.56 -25.90 -19.55
C PRO A 965 -28.72 -24.66 -20.44
N LEU A 966 -28.94 -23.46 -19.86
CA LEU A 966 -29.23 -22.24 -20.61
C LEU A 966 -27.96 -21.56 -21.14
N LEU A 967 -27.07 -21.14 -20.24
CA LEU A 967 -25.85 -20.36 -20.51
C LEU A 967 -24.59 -21.23 -20.39
N GLY A 968 -24.70 -22.40 -19.74
CA GLY A 968 -23.53 -23.14 -19.27
C GLY A 968 -22.90 -22.48 -18.05
N GLU A 969 -23.68 -21.74 -17.26
CA GLU A 969 -23.24 -21.11 -16.01
C GLU A 969 -23.77 -21.85 -14.78
N SER A 970 -23.23 -21.52 -13.62
CA SER A 970 -23.57 -22.23 -12.40
C SER A 970 -25.02 -22.00 -11.99
N LEU A 971 -25.65 -23.06 -11.48
CA LEU A 971 -27.01 -23.02 -10.96
C LEU A 971 -27.06 -22.30 -9.61
N ARG A 972 -28.19 -21.68 -9.27
CA ARG A 972 -28.46 -21.09 -7.96
C ARG A 972 -29.92 -21.28 -7.56
N GLY A 973 -30.15 -21.68 -6.31
CA GLY A 973 -31.46 -21.74 -5.69
C GLY A 973 -32.36 -22.86 -6.21
N VAL A 974 -31.79 -24.00 -6.62
CA VAL A 974 -32.56 -25.12 -7.17
C VAL A 974 -32.49 -26.35 -6.26
N ARG A 975 -33.66 -26.85 -5.86
CA ARG A 975 -33.86 -28.12 -5.16
C ARG A 975 -34.23 -29.20 -6.17
N PHE A 976 -33.46 -30.30 -6.18
CA PHE A 976 -33.69 -31.46 -7.04
C PHE A 976 -34.15 -32.66 -6.21
N ASN A 977 -35.35 -33.15 -6.50
CA ASN A 977 -35.97 -34.26 -5.78
C ASN A 977 -35.89 -35.54 -6.61
N ILE A 978 -35.19 -36.55 -6.09
CA ILE A 978 -35.15 -37.88 -6.70
C ILE A 978 -36.41 -38.63 -6.27
N LEU A 979 -37.31 -38.86 -7.23
CA LEU A 979 -38.61 -39.49 -6.96
C LEU A 979 -38.52 -41.02 -7.00
N ASP A 980 -37.81 -41.54 -7.99
CA ASP A 980 -37.64 -42.98 -8.17
C ASP A 980 -36.35 -43.28 -8.94
N VAL A 981 -35.80 -44.46 -8.74
CA VAL A 981 -34.61 -44.95 -9.45
C VAL A 981 -34.76 -46.44 -9.73
N THR A 982 -34.65 -46.83 -11.00
CA THR A 982 -34.52 -48.24 -11.37
C THR A 982 -33.06 -48.56 -11.61
N LEU A 983 -32.51 -49.56 -10.90
CA LEU A 983 -31.10 -49.95 -10.99
C LEU A 983 -30.96 -51.38 -11.48
N HIS A 984 -29.92 -51.65 -12.27
CA HIS A 984 -29.53 -53.01 -12.64
C HIS A 984 -29.13 -53.82 -11.39
N ALA A 985 -29.17 -55.16 -11.41
CA ALA A 985 -28.85 -56.00 -10.24
C ALA A 985 -27.34 -56.07 -9.93
N ASP A 986 -26.48 -56.01 -10.94
CA ASP A 986 -25.01 -56.04 -10.78
C ASP A 986 -24.38 -54.64 -10.66
N ALA A 987 -23.48 -54.47 -9.70
CA ALA A 987 -22.76 -53.21 -9.44
C ALA A 987 -21.89 -52.75 -10.62
N ILE A 988 -21.35 -53.69 -11.41
CA ILE A 988 -20.54 -53.40 -12.61
C ILE A 988 -21.33 -52.56 -13.62
N HIS A 989 -22.64 -52.81 -13.73
CA HIS A 989 -23.55 -52.08 -14.62
C HIS A 989 -24.12 -50.80 -14.01
N ARG A 990 -23.73 -50.46 -12.78
CA ARG A 990 -24.10 -49.23 -12.04
C ARG A 990 -22.92 -48.28 -11.79
N GLY A 991 -21.77 -48.52 -12.43
CA GLY A 991 -20.58 -47.69 -12.21
C GLY A 991 -20.75 -46.22 -12.59
N ALA A 992 -19.79 -45.38 -12.17
CA ALA A 992 -19.77 -43.93 -12.38
C ALA A 992 -20.08 -43.50 -13.82
N GLY A 993 -19.50 -44.18 -14.82
CA GLY A 993 -19.71 -43.87 -16.25
C GLY A 993 -21.14 -44.10 -16.74
N GLN A 994 -21.97 -44.83 -15.99
CA GLN A 994 -23.39 -45.02 -16.33
C GLN A 994 -24.28 -44.02 -15.59
N ILE A 995 -24.02 -43.76 -14.30
CA ILE A 995 -24.88 -42.93 -13.46
C ILE A 995 -24.59 -41.43 -13.63
N MET A 996 -23.33 -41.01 -13.72
CA MET A 996 -22.98 -39.58 -13.81
C MET A 996 -23.59 -38.89 -15.04
N PRO A 997 -23.50 -39.46 -16.27
CA PRO A 997 -24.11 -38.83 -17.44
C PRO A 997 -25.64 -38.81 -17.37
N THR A 998 -26.26 -39.85 -16.79
CA THR A 998 -27.70 -39.91 -16.58
C THR A 998 -28.16 -38.85 -15.60
N MET A 999 -27.45 -38.68 -14.49
CA MET A 999 -27.74 -37.64 -13.50
C MET A 999 -27.66 -36.25 -14.13
N ARG A 1000 -26.62 -35.98 -14.92
CA ARG A 1000 -26.47 -34.70 -15.64
C ARG A 1000 -27.62 -34.44 -16.61
N ARG A 1001 -27.97 -35.42 -17.46
CA ARG A 1001 -29.08 -35.29 -18.41
C ARG A 1001 -30.41 -35.05 -17.71
N VAL A 1002 -30.72 -35.83 -16.65
CA VAL A 1002 -32.00 -35.66 -15.93
C VAL A 1002 -32.09 -34.31 -15.21
N THR A 1003 -30.96 -33.79 -14.72
CA THR A 1003 -30.88 -32.46 -14.09
C THR A 1003 -31.28 -31.38 -15.11
N PHE A 1004 -30.69 -31.39 -16.30
CA PHE A 1004 -31.03 -30.45 -17.36
C PHE A 1004 -32.48 -30.57 -17.84
N ALA A 1005 -32.97 -31.81 -18.02
CA ALA A 1005 -34.36 -32.05 -18.39
C ALA A 1005 -35.33 -31.49 -17.33
N SER A 1006 -35.08 -31.74 -16.04
CA SER A 1006 -35.93 -31.26 -14.95
C SER A 1006 -35.96 -29.73 -14.85
N MET A 1007 -34.81 -29.09 -15.07
CA MET A 1007 -34.68 -27.63 -15.04
C MET A 1007 -35.41 -26.96 -16.21
N LEU A 1008 -35.28 -27.50 -17.43
CA LEU A 1008 -35.99 -26.98 -18.60
C LEU A 1008 -37.52 -27.14 -18.49
N LEU A 1009 -37.98 -28.11 -17.70
CA LEU A 1009 -39.40 -28.33 -17.39
C LEU A 1009 -39.92 -27.46 -16.24
N ALA A 1010 -39.04 -26.77 -15.52
CA ALA A 1010 -39.31 -26.01 -14.30
C ALA A 1010 -39.31 -24.48 -14.52
N GLU A 1011 -39.61 -24.04 -15.75
CA GLU A 1011 -39.64 -22.62 -16.12
C GLU A 1011 -38.32 -21.92 -15.81
N PRO A 1012 -37.26 -22.24 -16.57
CA PRO A 1012 -35.91 -21.77 -16.25
C PRO A 1012 -35.81 -20.25 -16.41
N ARG A 1013 -35.02 -19.62 -15.55
CA ARG A 1013 -34.72 -18.18 -15.51
C ARG A 1013 -33.23 -17.94 -15.37
N ILE A 1014 -32.81 -16.73 -15.68
CA ILE A 1014 -31.44 -16.27 -15.41
C ILE A 1014 -31.48 -15.15 -14.38
N GLN A 1015 -30.52 -15.17 -13.45
CA GLN A 1015 -30.36 -14.16 -12.43
C GLN A 1015 -29.21 -13.24 -12.80
N GLU A 1016 -29.45 -11.93 -12.74
CA GLU A 1016 -28.42 -10.90 -12.84
C GLU A 1016 -27.96 -10.47 -11.44
N PRO A 1017 -26.68 -10.16 -11.23
CA PRO A 1017 -26.22 -9.64 -9.96
C PRO A 1017 -26.62 -8.17 -9.82
N ILE A 1018 -26.99 -7.77 -8.60
CA ILE A 1018 -27.42 -6.42 -8.25
C ILE A 1018 -26.42 -5.80 -7.27
N PHE A 1019 -26.05 -4.55 -7.53
CA PHE A 1019 -25.32 -3.71 -6.59
C PHE A 1019 -26.30 -2.91 -5.73
N LEU A 1020 -26.06 -2.88 -4.43
CA LEU A 1020 -26.54 -1.80 -3.57
C LEU A 1020 -25.60 -0.62 -3.73
N ILE A 1021 -26.15 0.50 -4.16
CA ILE A 1021 -25.43 1.76 -4.34
C ILE A 1021 -25.79 2.70 -3.20
N GLU A 1022 -24.78 3.18 -2.49
CA GLU A 1022 -24.91 4.32 -1.58
C GLU A 1022 -24.33 5.55 -2.27
N ILE A 1023 -25.15 6.60 -2.42
CA ILE A 1023 -24.73 7.86 -3.03
C ILE A 1023 -24.90 8.97 -2.01
N GLN A 1024 -23.79 9.64 -1.69
CA GLN A 1024 -23.81 10.83 -0.84
C GLN A 1024 -23.76 12.08 -1.71
N CYS A 1025 -24.65 13.04 -1.43
CA CYS A 1025 -24.74 14.27 -2.19
C CYS A 1025 -25.41 15.41 -1.38
N PRO A 1026 -25.21 16.67 -1.78
CA PRO A 1026 -26.05 17.77 -1.31
C PRO A 1026 -27.44 17.73 -1.97
N GLU A 1027 -28.43 18.34 -1.33
CA GLU A 1027 -29.83 18.38 -1.80
C GLU A 1027 -29.97 18.84 -3.26
N SER A 1028 -29.15 19.81 -3.69
CA SER A 1028 -29.15 20.35 -5.05
C SER A 1028 -28.82 19.32 -6.14
N ALA A 1029 -28.12 18.25 -5.80
CA ALA A 1029 -27.65 17.24 -6.76
C ALA A 1029 -28.57 16.01 -6.86
N ILE A 1030 -29.58 15.89 -5.98
CA ILE A 1030 -30.48 14.72 -5.91
C ILE A 1030 -31.23 14.50 -7.23
N GLY A 1031 -31.71 15.57 -7.87
CA GLY A 1031 -32.41 15.47 -9.16
C GLY A 1031 -31.55 14.85 -10.27
N GLY A 1032 -30.24 15.13 -10.26
CA GLY A 1032 -29.27 14.51 -11.17
C GLY A 1032 -29.15 13.00 -10.95
N ILE A 1033 -29.13 12.56 -9.68
CA ILE A 1033 -29.01 11.14 -9.30
C ILE A 1033 -30.21 10.34 -9.79
N TYR A 1034 -31.44 10.78 -9.50
CA TYR A 1034 -32.65 10.11 -9.94
C TYR A 1034 -32.71 9.96 -11.46
N SER A 1035 -32.25 10.97 -12.21
CA SER A 1035 -32.24 10.92 -13.68
C SER A 1035 -31.31 9.83 -14.23
N VAL A 1036 -30.14 9.63 -13.59
CA VAL A 1036 -29.16 8.62 -14.02
C VAL A 1036 -29.59 7.23 -13.57
N LEU A 1037 -30.06 7.08 -12.33
CA LEU A 1037 -30.56 5.79 -11.81
C LEU A 1037 -31.72 5.26 -12.65
N ASN A 1038 -32.75 6.08 -12.91
CA ASN A 1038 -33.90 5.65 -13.70
C ASN A 1038 -33.52 5.24 -15.13
N ARG A 1039 -32.53 5.91 -15.74
CA ARG A 1039 -32.03 5.56 -17.08
C ARG A 1039 -31.36 4.18 -17.08
N LYS A 1040 -30.69 3.81 -15.99
CA LYS A 1040 -29.90 2.58 -15.83
C LYS A 1040 -30.65 1.47 -15.10
N ARG A 1041 -31.99 1.51 -15.07
CA ARG A 1041 -32.85 0.54 -14.37
C ARG A 1041 -32.61 0.48 -12.85
N GLY A 1042 -32.05 1.53 -12.25
CA GLY A 1042 -31.84 1.61 -10.82
C GLY A 1042 -33.14 1.90 -10.05
N GLN A 1043 -33.31 1.26 -8.89
CA GLN A 1043 -34.48 1.43 -8.03
C GLN A 1043 -34.05 2.02 -6.68
N VAL A 1044 -34.61 3.16 -6.30
CA VAL A 1044 -34.29 3.81 -5.02
C VAL A 1044 -35.01 3.09 -3.88
N VAL A 1045 -34.25 2.67 -2.87
CA VAL A 1045 -34.72 1.94 -1.69
C VAL A 1045 -35.03 2.92 -0.55
N SER A 1046 -34.08 3.82 -0.27
CA SER A 1046 -34.23 4.80 0.80
C SER A 1046 -33.50 6.11 0.49
N GLU A 1047 -34.04 7.19 1.05
CA GLU A 1047 -33.45 8.52 1.01
C GLU A 1047 -33.47 9.09 2.43
N GLU A 1048 -32.29 9.35 2.98
CA GLU A 1048 -32.14 9.82 4.37
C GLU A 1048 -31.27 11.08 4.41
N GLN A 1049 -31.75 12.11 5.11
CA GLN A 1049 -30.97 13.31 5.41
C GLN A 1049 -30.11 13.07 6.65
N ARG A 1050 -28.80 13.37 6.57
CA ARG A 1050 -27.90 13.22 7.72
C ARG A 1050 -28.10 14.36 8.74
N PRO A 1051 -28.48 14.06 9.99
CA PRO A 1051 -28.72 15.08 11.00
C PRO A 1051 -27.48 15.94 11.26
N GLY A 1052 -27.62 17.27 11.19
CA GLY A 1052 -26.52 18.22 11.44
C GLY A 1052 -25.65 18.53 10.22
N THR A 1053 -25.93 17.95 9.04
CA THR A 1053 -25.25 18.26 7.78
C THR A 1053 -26.27 18.48 6.65
N PRO A 1054 -25.93 19.25 5.59
CA PRO A 1054 -26.80 19.42 4.43
C PRO A 1054 -26.71 18.24 3.42
N LEU A 1055 -26.13 17.11 3.83
CA LEU A 1055 -25.90 15.95 2.97
C LEU A 1055 -27.04 14.94 3.08
N PHE A 1056 -27.40 14.38 1.93
CA PHE A 1056 -28.35 13.28 1.77
C PHE A 1056 -27.60 12.00 1.39
N THR A 1057 -28.11 10.88 1.88
CA THR A 1057 -27.67 9.54 1.50
C THR A 1057 -28.81 8.86 0.76
N VAL A 1058 -28.59 8.54 -0.51
CA VAL A 1058 -29.55 7.81 -1.36
C VAL A 1058 -29.04 6.39 -1.51
N LYS A 1059 -29.86 5.40 -1.11
CA LYS A 1059 -29.59 3.97 -1.33
C LYS A 1059 -30.44 3.46 -2.48
N ALA A 1060 -29.82 2.78 -3.45
CA ALA A 1060 -30.51 2.27 -4.62
C ALA A 1060 -29.95 0.92 -5.08
N TYR A 1061 -30.80 0.06 -5.63
CA TYR A 1061 -30.39 -1.14 -6.35
C TYR A 1061 -30.05 -0.81 -7.80
N LEU A 1062 -28.93 -1.33 -8.31
CA LEU A 1062 -28.51 -1.18 -9.70
C LEU A 1062 -28.01 -2.51 -10.27
N PRO A 1063 -28.52 -2.98 -11.43
CA PRO A 1063 -27.95 -4.13 -12.11
C PRO A 1063 -26.49 -3.91 -12.51
N VAL A 1064 -25.62 -4.89 -12.23
CA VAL A 1064 -24.17 -4.79 -12.52
C VAL A 1064 -23.91 -4.55 -14.02
N ASN A 1065 -24.74 -5.11 -14.91
CA ASN A 1065 -24.57 -4.90 -16.35
C ASN A 1065 -24.79 -3.43 -16.77
N GLU A 1066 -25.58 -2.68 -16.01
CA GLU A 1066 -25.85 -1.25 -16.25
C GLU A 1066 -24.87 -0.34 -15.48
N SER A 1067 -24.05 -0.90 -14.57
CA SER A 1067 -23.14 -0.10 -13.74
C SER A 1067 -21.90 0.40 -14.50
N PHE A 1068 -21.60 -0.18 -15.67
CA PHE A 1068 -20.45 0.25 -16.46
C PHE A 1068 -20.57 1.71 -16.90
N GLY A 1069 -19.56 2.52 -16.55
CA GLY A 1069 -19.58 3.96 -16.82
C GLY A 1069 -20.56 4.78 -15.97
N PHE A 1070 -21.27 4.15 -15.01
CA PHE A 1070 -22.24 4.82 -14.14
C PHE A 1070 -21.61 5.98 -13.36
N THR A 1071 -20.41 5.79 -12.83
CA THR A 1071 -19.69 6.81 -12.05
C THR A 1071 -19.38 8.06 -12.87
N GLY A 1072 -19.04 7.88 -14.16
CA GLY A 1072 -18.78 8.98 -15.10
C GLY A 1072 -20.05 9.77 -15.42
N GLU A 1073 -21.15 9.07 -15.75
CA GLU A 1073 -22.44 9.68 -16.03
C GLU A 1073 -23.00 10.41 -14.80
N LEU A 1074 -22.88 9.81 -13.61
CA LEU A 1074 -23.33 10.40 -12.36
C LEU A 1074 -22.53 11.67 -12.03
N ARG A 1075 -21.20 11.62 -12.18
CA ARG A 1075 -20.33 12.79 -11.98
C ARG A 1075 -20.70 13.93 -12.92
N GLN A 1076 -20.99 13.63 -14.19
CA GLN A 1076 -21.42 14.63 -15.16
C GLN A 1076 -22.78 15.23 -14.80
N ALA A 1077 -23.75 14.41 -14.41
CA ALA A 1077 -25.11 14.84 -14.05
C ALA A 1077 -25.16 15.64 -12.73
N THR A 1078 -24.21 15.42 -11.83
CA THR A 1078 -24.17 16.04 -10.49
C THR A 1078 -23.06 17.09 -10.36
N ALA A 1079 -22.41 17.48 -11.46
CA ALA A 1079 -21.23 18.37 -11.47
C ALA A 1079 -20.12 17.92 -10.50
N GLY A 1080 -20.00 16.60 -10.28
CA GLY A 1080 -19.04 15.97 -9.38
C GLY A 1080 -19.31 16.11 -7.89
N GLN A 1081 -20.54 16.49 -7.51
CA GLN A 1081 -20.95 16.61 -6.11
C GLN A 1081 -21.43 15.29 -5.51
N ALA A 1082 -21.68 14.25 -6.32
CA ALA A 1082 -22.13 12.95 -5.87
C ALA A 1082 -21.01 11.89 -5.92
N PHE A 1083 -20.92 11.11 -4.85
CA PHE A 1083 -19.94 10.02 -4.72
C PHE A 1083 -20.69 8.70 -4.57
N PRO A 1084 -20.70 7.85 -5.61
CA PRO A 1084 -21.35 6.55 -5.55
C PRO A 1084 -20.40 5.48 -5.01
N GLN A 1085 -20.95 4.56 -4.22
CA GLN A 1085 -20.26 3.34 -3.83
C GLN A 1085 -21.14 2.16 -4.14
N MET A 1086 -20.58 1.17 -4.83
CA MET A 1086 -21.32 0.00 -5.30
C MET A 1086 -20.82 -1.22 -4.54
N ILE A 1087 -21.74 -1.94 -3.91
CA ILE A 1087 -21.46 -3.14 -3.14
C ILE A 1087 -22.35 -4.24 -3.69
N PHE A 1088 -21.78 -5.42 -3.95
CA PHE A 1088 -22.59 -6.59 -4.31
C PHE A 1088 -23.54 -6.92 -3.18
N ASP A 1089 -24.84 -6.96 -3.47
CA ASP A 1089 -25.89 -7.17 -2.48
C ASP A 1089 -26.53 -8.54 -2.64
N HIS A 1090 -27.23 -8.77 -3.76
CA HIS A 1090 -27.95 -10.01 -4.02
C HIS A 1090 -28.03 -10.33 -5.53
N TRP A 1091 -28.60 -11.50 -5.83
CA TRP A 1091 -28.95 -11.92 -7.18
C TRP A 1091 -30.44 -11.73 -7.41
N GLU A 1092 -30.81 -11.12 -8.53
CA GLU A 1092 -32.21 -10.88 -8.89
C GLU A 1092 -32.56 -11.63 -10.18
N SER A 1093 -33.71 -12.32 -10.19
CA SER A 1093 -34.21 -13.01 -11.38
C SER A 1093 -34.67 -12.00 -12.42
N MET A 1094 -34.15 -12.09 -13.65
CA MET A 1094 -34.57 -11.19 -14.71
C MET A 1094 -35.98 -11.52 -15.20
N GLY A 1095 -36.78 -10.48 -15.44
CA GLY A 1095 -38.08 -10.61 -16.08
C GLY A 1095 -37.99 -11.00 -17.56
N GLY A 1096 -38.74 -12.03 -17.95
CA GLY A 1096 -38.84 -12.53 -19.32
C GLY A 1096 -38.32 -13.97 -19.49
N ASP A 1097 -38.79 -14.66 -20.53
CA ASP A 1097 -38.40 -16.04 -20.79
C ASP A 1097 -37.04 -16.11 -21.50
N PRO A 1098 -35.99 -16.72 -20.91
CA PRO A 1098 -34.67 -16.86 -21.55
C PRO A 1098 -34.66 -17.79 -22.77
N THR A 1099 -35.70 -18.60 -22.97
CA THR A 1099 -35.82 -19.47 -24.15
C THR A 1099 -36.37 -18.76 -25.38
N ASP A 1100 -37.06 -17.63 -25.20
CA ASP A 1100 -37.52 -16.77 -26.28
C ASP A 1100 -36.40 -15.79 -26.70
N PRO A 1101 -35.83 -15.93 -27.90
CA PRO A 1101 -34.72 -15.07 -28.35
C PRO A 1101 -35.09 -13.60 -28.53
N THR A 1102 -36.39 -13.25 -28.52
CA THR A 1102 -36.84 -11.85 -28.62
C THR A 1102 -36.88 -11.14 -27.26
N SER A 1103 -36.90 -11.90 -26.17
CA SER A 1103 -36.86 -11.35 -24.82
C SER A 1103 -35.45 -10.82 -24.50
N LYS A 1104 -35.33 -9.83 -23.59
CA LYS A 1104 -34.03 -9.34 -23.15
C LYS A 1104 -33.14 -10.47 -22.58
N PRO A 1105 -33.65 -11.36 -21.69
CA PRO A 1105 -32.90 -12.54 -21.27
C PRO A 1105 -32.48 -13.44 -22.43
N GLY A 1106 -33.34 -13.66 -23.43
CA GLY A 1106 -33.05 -14.53 -24.57
C GLY A 1106 -31.96 -13.98 -25.50
N VAL A 1107 -31.90 -12.65 -25.68
CA VAL A 1107 -30.79 -12.00 -26.41
C VAL A 1107 -29.46 -12.26 -25.68
N ILE A 1108 -29.42 -12.05 -24.37
CA ILE A 1108 -28.21 -12.29 -23.55
C ILE A 1108 -27.79 -13.76 -23.62
N VAL A 1109 -28.75 -14.69 -23.55
CA VAL A 1109 -28.50 -16.13 -23.67
C VAL A 1109 -27.93 -16.47 -25.04
N THR A 1110 -28.53 -15.97 -26.12
CA THR A 1110 -28.08 -16.23 -27.49
C THR A 1110 -26.66 -15.72 -27.72
N GLU A 1111 -26.35 -14.49 -27.30
CA GLU A 1111 -25.02 -13.90 -27.41
C GLU A 1111 -23.98 -14.67 -26.58
N SER A 1112 -24.32 -15.05 -25.35
CA SER A 1112 -23.41 -15.77 -24.45
C SER A 1112 -23.13 -17.18 -24.96
N ARG A 1113 -24.14 -17.88 -25.49
CA ARG A 1113 -23.99 -19.21 -26.11
C ARG A 1113 -23.12 -19.14 -27.36
N LYS A 1114 -23.30 -18.12 -28.19
CA LYS A 1114 -22.46 -17.88 -29.37
C LYS A 1114 -20.99 -17.66 -29.00
N LYS A 1115 -20.71 -16.85 -27.98
CA LYS A 1115 -19.34 -16.62 -27.47
C LYS A 1115 -18.69 -17.91 -26.96
N ARG A 1116 -19.47 -18.79 -26.32
CA ARG A 1116 -19.00 -20.08 -25.78
C ARG A 1116 -18.91 -21.20 -26.82
N GLY A 1117 -19.31 -20.97 -28.06
CA GLY A 1117 -19.35 -22.00 -29.10
C GLY A 1117 -20.43 -23.07 -28.89
N LEU A 1118 -21.46 -22.77 -28.08
CA LEU A 1118 -22.63 -23.63 -27.90
C LEU A 1118 -23.64 -23.41 -29.05
N LYS A 1119 -24.57 -24.35 -29.25
CA LYS A 1119 -25.70 -24.16 -30.18
C LYS A 1119 -26.43 -22.86 -29.83
N GLU A 1120 -26.63 -21.95 -30.78
CA GLU A 1120 -27.22 -20.61 -30.51
C GLU A 1120 -28.61 -20.72 -29.85
N GLN A 1121 -29.45 -21.64 -30.33
CA GLN A 1121 -30.73 -21.94 -29.71
C GLN A 1121 -30.55 -22.79 -28.45
N VAL A 1122 -31.32 -22.46 -27.41
CA VAL A 1122 -31.39 -23.25 -26.19
C VAL A 1122 -32.00 -24.62 -26.52
N PRO A 1123 -31.35 -25.73 -26.12
CA PRO A 1123 -31.89 -27.06 -26.36
C PRO A 1123 -33.21 -27.25 -25.59
N GLY A 1124 -34.21 -27.82 -26.26
CA GLY A 1124 -35.46 -28.17 -25.63
C GLY A 1124 -35.30 -29.31 -24.63
N TYR A 1125 -36.25 -29.46 -23.70
CA TYR A 1125 -36.24 -30.55 -22.71
C TYR A 1125 -36.21 -31.94 -23.38
N GLU A 1126 -36.74 -32.06 -24.60
CA GLU A 1126 -36.77 -33.29 -25.40
C GLU A 1126 -35.38 -33.86 -25.73
N GLU A 1127 -34.33 -33.03 -25.77
CA GLU A 1127 -32.94 -33.49 -26.02
C GLU A 1127 -32.40 -34.28 -24.82
N TYR A 1128 -32.89 -33.97 -23.62
CA TYR A 1128 -32.41 -34.56 -22.36
C TYR A 1128 -33.41 -35.55 -21.74
N TYR A 1129 -34.69 -35.44 -22.08
CA TYR A 1129 -35.77 -36.27 -21.58
C TYR A 1129 -35.90 -37.56 -22.38
N ASP A 1130 -35.77 -38.71 -21.71
CA ASP A 1130 -35.96 -40.02 -22.32
C ASP A 1130 -37.39 -40.52 -22.06
N LYS A 1131 -38.10 -40.95 -23.12
CA LYS A 1131 -39.40 -41.62 -22.99
C LYS A 1131 -39.21 -43.06 -22.51
N LEU A 1132 -40.16 -43.57 -21.73
CA LEU A 1132 -40.18 -44.93 -21.17
C LEU A 1132 -40.10 -46.01 -22.25
#